data_AF-A0A350C1G9-F1
#
_entry.id   AF-A0A350C1G9-F1
#
_cell.length_a   1.000
_cell.length_b   1.000
_cell.length_c   1.000
_cell.angle_alpha   90.00
_cell.angle_beta   90.00
_cell.angle_gamma   90.00
#
_symmetry.space_group_name_H-M   'P 1'
#
loop_
_entity.id
_entity.type
_entity.pdbx_description
1 polymer ?
#
loop_
_entity_poly.entity_id
_entity_poly.type
_entity_poly.pdbx_seq_one_letter_code
_entity_poly.pdbx_strand_id
1 'polypeptide(L)'
;KMAAAYVRGIQSKGVRSCIKHFAVNSQEERRMAMDAVVDERTLREIYLTAFEIAIKEGKAKALMTSYNEVNGEYANENSHLLLDILRGEWGYDGMVVTDWGGSNNHVKGIKCRSNLEMPNPGLDSARQVIAAIENGTLTKAELDLCVDDLLDAILETTEAAKGHSTEFDIEGHHALAREAASQCAVLLKNEGKILPLAEGTKVAVIGDFAFKPRYQGAGSSMVNTTKLESFIEIAQESSALEIVASSAGYRRNGDPDEALKNEAVEAAKQADVVLYFFGLDEMSESEGLDRQHMKLPKVQLELLKALADANPNIVGILSGGSSIEMDWDTDLKAVLHGYLTGQAGGGAVYDIITGAVNPSGKLAETYPVAYEDTPAFKYYPAKERTSEYREGLYIGYRYFDTAHVPVKYPFGYGLSYTTFEYTDLKVNADGATFKITNTGKLDGAEIAQLYISLPGAEVFRPEKELKGFAKVFLKAGETKTVTIAFNDMTFRYWNVEDEAWAVEGGIYKILVGSSSADIRLAADLSVAGVGSGNPYDRKKVPAYYSGDITRVPDGQFETILGRPIPDGSWTRDLTENDAICQLKNSKSWICRRVYGVLERKKKKAEAAGKPDLNVLFIYNMPFRAIGKMTGGAVSQEMVEGMVKVVNGHFFGGIGTVIGGYFRNGRLNKAYEKSLKKQ
;
A
#
# COMPACT_ATOMS: atom_id res chain seq x y z
N LYS A 1 -4.31 -7.67 -10.64
CA LYS A 1 -5.02 -7.29 -11.90
C LYS A 1 -4.95 -5.78 -12.19
N MET A 2 -5.32 -4.91 -11.24
CA MET A 2 -5.24 -3.44 -11.44
C MET A 2 -3.83 -2.97 -11.81
N ALA A 3 -2.79 -3.43 -11.09
CA ALA A 3 -1.39 -3.14 -11.42
C ALA A 3 -1.03 -3.51 -12.87
N ALA A 4 -1.41 -4.71 -13.35
CA ALA A 4 -1.16 -5.13 -14.72
C ALA A 4 -1.84 -4.23 -15.77
N ALA A 5 -3.08 -3.79 -15.51
CA ALA A 5 -3.76 -2.85 -16.40
C ALA A 5 -3.05 -1.49 -16.44
N TYR A 6 -2.59 -0.98 -15.29
CA TYR A 6 -1.89 0.29 -15.19
C TYR A 6 -0.52 0.24 -15.90
N VAL A 7 0.23 -0.85 -15.69
CA VAL A 7 1.48 -1.16 -16.40
C VAL A 7 1.26 -1.13 -17.92
N ARG A 8 0.26 -1.85 -18.44
CA ARG A 8 -0.03 -1.84 -19.88
C ARG A 8 -0.38 -0.44 -20.39
N GLY A 9 -1.17 0.32 -19.64
CA GLY A 9 -1.52 1.70 -19.97
C GLY A 9 -0.29 2.59 -20.12
N ILE A 10 0.58 2.63 -19.11
CA ILE A 10 1.83 3.40 -19.13
C ILE A 10 2.74 2.95 -20.28
N GLN A 11 2.96 1.65 -20.42
CA GLN A 11 3.89 1.11 -21.41
C GLN A 11 3.39 1.23 -22.85
N SER A 12 2.08 1.32 -23.07
CA SER A 12 1.52 1.62 -24.40
C SER A 12 1.93 3.00 -24.93
N LYS A 13 2.40 3.89 -24.04
CA LYS A 13 2.93 5.21 -24.37
C LYS A 13 4.45 5.23 -24.46
N GLY A 14 5.13 4.08 -24.62
CA GLY A 14 6.60 4.04 -24.77
C GLY A 14 7.39 4.34 -23.49
N VAL A 15 6.72 4.44 -22.33
CA VAL A 15 7.34 4.66 -21.01
C VAL A 15 7.44 3.34 -20.25
N ARG A 16 8.58 3.02 -19.64
CA ARG A 16 8.68 1.83 -18.77
C ARG A 16 8.05 2.10 -17.41
N SER A 17 7.07 1.28 -17.00
CA SER A 17 6.52 1.34 -15.64
C SER A 17 7.40 0.57 -14.66
N CYS A 18 7.60 1.10 -13.46
CA CYS A 18 8.36 0.45 -12.38
C CYS A 18 7.42 -0.02 -11.26
N ILE A 19 7.23 -1.33 -11.12
CA ILE A 19 6.38 -1.91 -10.06
C ILE A 19 7.14 -1.95 -8.73
N LYS A 20 6.49 -1.60 -7.61
CA LYS A 20 7.16 -1.42 -6.32
C LYS A 20 6.25 -1.71 -5.12
N HIS A 21 6.77 -2.05 -3.93
CA HIS A 21 8.19 -2.34 -3.62
C HIS A 21 8.34 -3.84 -3.38
N PHE A 22 9.22 -4.51 -4.15
CA PHE A 22 9.38 -5.96 -4.19
C PHE A 22 10.41 -6.44 -3.14
N ALA A 23 10.03 -7.10 -2.04
CA ALA A 23 8.68 -7.42 -1.60
C ALA A 23 8.52 -7.23 -0.08
N VAL A 24 7.28 -7.41 0.40
CA VAL A 24 6.93 -7.41 1.85
C VAL A 24 7.27 -6.09 2.58
N ASN A 25 7.29 -4.97 1.86
CA ASN A 25 7.37 -3.64 2.47
C ASN A 25 5.99 -3.20 2.95
N SER A 26 5.54 -3.74 4.09
CA SER A 26 4.17 -3.54 4.61
C SER A 26 4.10 -2.76 5.93
N GLN A 27 5.20 -2.13 6.35
CA GLN A 27 5.25 -1.14 7.44
C GLN A 27 6.34 -0.11 7.14
N GLU A 28 6.17 1.13 7.61
CA GLU A 28 7.15 2.21 7.45
C GLU A 28 8.17 2.26 8.61
N GLU A 29 7.72 1.93 9.82
CA GLU A 29 8.56 1.94 11.02
C GLU A 29 9.76 1.01 10.82
N ARG A 30 10.96 1.61 10.77
CA ARG A 30 12.24 0.91 10.55
C ARG A 30 12.27 0.03 9.29
N ARG A 31 11.55 0.39 8.23
CA ARG A 31 11.53 -0.33 6.94
C ARG A 31 12.90 -0.63 6.33
N MET A 32 13.94 0.16 6.65
CA MET A 32 15.32 -0.05 6.20
C MET A 32 16.15 -0.99 7.09
N ALA A 33 15.66 -1.39 8.26
CA ALA A 33 16.42 -2.17 9.24
C ALA A 33 15.66 -3.39 9.78
N MET A 34 14.37 -3.51 9.46
CA MET A 34 13.53 -4.62 9.90
C MET A 34 13.65 -5.83 8.98
N ASP A 35 13.40 -7.01 9.54
CA ASP A 35 13.26 -8.29 8.84
C ASP A 35 11.81 -8.76 8.85
N ALA A 36 11.25 -8.90 7.66
CA ALA A 36 9.92 -9.46 7.45
C ALA A 36 10.01 -10.98 7.51
N VAL A 37 9.55 -11.57 8.61
CA VAL A 37 9.55 -13.01 8.85
C VAL A 37 8.20 -13.58 8.41
N VAL A 38 8.21 -14.29 7.28
CA VAL A 38 7.01 -14.79 6.61
C VAL A 38 7.24 -16.20 6.07
N ASP A 39 6.24 -17.08 6.21
CA ASP A 39 6.31 -18.42 5.62
C ASP A 39 6.20 -18.38 4.08
N GLU A 40 6.75 -19.40 3.42
CA GLU A 40 6.83 -19.44 1.95
C GLU A 40 5.45 -19.41 1.30
N ARG A 41 4.45 -20.11 1.86
CA ARG A 41 3.11 -20.16 1.28
C ARG A 41 2.44 -18.79 1.32
N THR A 42 2.53 -18.10 2.45
CA THR A 42 2.01 -16.73 2.58
C THR A 42 2.75 -15.75 1.68
N LEU A 43 4.09 -15.84 1.60
CA LEU A 43 4.90 -15.03 0.68
C LEU A 43 4.39 -15.17 -0.75
N ARG A 44 4.17 -16.41 -1.22
CA ARG A 44 3.73 -16.75 -2.57
C ARG A 44 2.29 -16.29 -2.86
N GLU A 45 1.36 -16.65 -1.99
CA GLU A 45 -0.08 -16.44 -2.20
C GLU A 45 -0.52 -14.98 -1.98
N ILE A 46 0.17 -14.22 -1.13
CA ILE A 46 -0.23 -12.86 -0.76
C ILE A 46 0.74 -11.82 -1.35
N TYR A 47 1.99 -11.83 -0.90
CA TYR A 47 2.91 -10.71 -1.12
C TYR A 47 3.52 -10.70 -2.52
N LEU A 48 3.65 -11.87 -3.16
CA LEU A 48 4.25 -12.00 -4.48
C LEU A 48 3.23 -12.08 -5.63
N THR A 49 2.02 -12.58 -5.39
CA THR A 49 1.01 -12.80 -6.44
C THR A 49 0.66 -11.52 -7.22
N ALA A 50 0.64 -10.34 -6.57
CA ALA A 50 0.39 -9.09 -7.27
C ALA A 50 1.52 -8.71 -8.25
N PHE A 51 2.78 -8.97 -7.88
CA PHE A 51 3.94 -8.76 -8.75
C PHE A 51 3.97 -9.77 -9.90
N GLU A 52 3.67 -11.05 -9.62
CA GLU A 52 3.55 -12.08 -10.65
C GLU A 52 2.54 -11.65 -11.73
N ILE A 53 1.36 -11.17 -11.32
CA ILE A 53 0.33 -10.68 -12.25
C ILE A 53 0.84 -9.46 -13.04
N ALA A 54 1.48 -8.50 -12.38
CA ALA A 54 1.99 -7.30 -13.05
C ALA A 54 3.10 -7.63 -14.08
N ILE A 55 3.90 -8.66 -13.82
CA ILE A 55 4.93 -9.15 -14.73
C ILE A 55 4.32 -9.98 -15.85
N LYS A 56 3.62 -11.07 -15.54
CA LYS A 56 3.13 -12.03 -16.54
C LYS A 56 2.04 -11.45 -17.44
N GLU A 57 1.10 -10.70 -16.88
CA GLU A 57 -0.02 -10.10 -17.61
C GLU A 57 0.19 -8.63 -17.96
N GLY A 58 0.88 -7.88 -17.09
CA GLY A 58 1.17 -6.48 -17.34
C GLY A 58 2.36 -6.28 -18.27
N LYS A 59 3.30 -7.23 -18.29
CA LYS A 59 4.59 -7.14 -18.98
C LYS A 59 5.44 -5.98 -18.44
N ALA A 60 5.42 -5.76 -17.13
CA ALA A 60 6.23 -4.73 -16.48
C ALA A 60 7.70 -4.85 -16.91
N LYS A 61 8.32 -3.74 -17.27
CA LYS A 61 9.71 -3.69 -17.75
C LYS A 61 10.72 -3.19 -16.70
N ALA A 62 10.23 -2.72 -15.55
CA ALA A 62 11.05 -2.32 -14.42
C ALA A 62 10.39 -2.74 -13.09
N LEU A 63 11.22 -3.04 -12.10
CA LEU A 63 10.84 -3.44 -10.75
C LEU A 63 11.76 -2.74 -9.75
N MET A 64 11.20 -2.25 -8.65
CA MET A 64 11.94 -1.65 -7.54
C MET A 64 11.90 -2.58 -6.34
N THR A 65 13.07 -2.92 -5.81
CA THR A 65 13.17 -3.75 -4.60
C THR A 65 12.73 -2.97 -3.36
N SER A 66 12.25 -3.67 -2.33
CA SER A 66 11.96 -3.07 -1.03
C SER A 66 13.22 -2.76 -0.23
N TYR A 67 13.03 -2.00 0.86
CA TYR A 67 14.08 -1.67 1.81
C TYR A 67 14.42 -2.79 2.79
N ASN A 68 13.42 -3.58 3.20
CA ASN A 68 13.52 -4.49 4.33
C ASN A 68 14.25 -5.79 3.99
N GLU A 69 14.66 -6.51 5.03
CA GLU A 69 14.98 -7.93 4.92
C GLU A 69 13.68 -8.72 4.73
N VAL A 70 13.76 -9.79 3.94
CA VAL A 70 12.72 -10.81 3.86
C VAL A 70 13.39 -12.11 4.24
N ASN A 71 12.98 -12.66 5.38
CA ASN A 71 13.52 -13.91 5.91
C ASN A 71 15.05 -13.89 6.08
N GLY A 72 15.59 -12.77 6.57
CA GLY A 72 17.00 -12.61 6.95
C GLY A 72 17.95 -12.09 5.88
N GLU A 73 17.49 -11.84 4.65
CA GLU A 73 18.27 -11.18 3.60
C GLU A 73 17.51 -10.01 2.98
N TYR A 74 18.21 -8.88 2.81
CA TYR A 74 17.68 -7.67 2.20
C TYR A 74 17.16 -7.94 0.79
N ALA A 75 15.98 -7.42 0.46
CA ALA A 75 15.29 -7.74 -0.79
C ALA A 75 16.12 -7.46 -2.05
N ASN A 76 17.00 -6.45 -2.03
CA ASN A 76 17.89 -6.13 -3.15
C ASN A 76 19.03 -7.15 -3.35
N GLU A 77 19.42 -7.85 -2.29
CA GLU A 77 20.50 -8.83 -2.28
C GLU A 77 19.98 -10.28 -2.15
N ASN A 78 18.67 -10.47 -2.18
CA ASN A 78 18.03 -11.75 -1.89
C ASN A 78 17.91 -12.61 -3.16
N SER A 79 18.74 -13.65 -3.22
CA SER A 79 18.79 -14.58 -4.37
C SER A 79 17.50 -15.38 -4.57
N HIS A 80 16.83 -15.79 -3.48
CA HIS A 80 15.52 -16.46 -3.55
C HIS A 80 14.50 -15.57 -4.25
N LEU A 81 14.40 -14.29 -3.86
CA LEU A 81 13.46 -13.36 -4.47
C LEU A 81 13.82 -12.99 -5.91
N LEU A 82 15.07 -12.59 -6.18
CA LEU A 82 15.46 -11.97 -7.44
C LEU A 82 15.94 -12.96 -8.51
N LEU A 83 16.50 -14.10 -8.12
CA LEU A 83 16.97 -15.11 -9.05
C LEU A 83 15.97 -16.26 -9.15
N ASP A 84 15.69 -16.95 -8.04
CA ASP A 84 14.89 -18.19 -8.09
C ASP A 84 13.45 -17.89 -8.51
N ILE A 85 12.77 -16.97 -7.82
CA ILE A 85 11.39 -16.62 -8.10
C ILE A 85 11.26 -15.72 -9.33
N LEU A 86 11.84 -14.51 -9.25
CA LEU A 86 11.62 -13.46 -10.24
C LEU A 86 12.12 -13.88 -11.63
N ARG A 87 13.31 -14.46 -11.72
CA ARG A 87 13.94 -14.81 -13.01
C ARG A 87 13.79 -16.27 -13.38
N GLY A 88 13.92 -17.18 -12.42
CA GLY A 88 13.79 -18.63 -12.64
C GLY A 88 12.35 -19.01 -12.92
N GLU A 89 11.44 -18.75 -11.98
CA GLU A 89 10.05 -19.19 -12.10
C GLU A 89 9.18 -18.28 -12.98
N TRP A 90 9.36 -16.96 -12.88
CA TRP A 90 8.52 -16.01 -13.63
C TRP A 90 9.11 -15.60 -14.97
N GLY A 91 10.40 -15.89 -15.22
CA GLY A 91 11.07 -15.54 -16.47
C GLY A 91 11.20 -14.03 -16.68
N TYR A 92 11.31 -13.24 -15.61
CA TYR A 92 11.42 -11.79 -15.72
C TYR A 92 12.77 -11.36 -16.32
N ASP A 93 12.70 -10.62 -17.41
CA ASP A 93 13.85 -10.09 -18.17
C ASP A 93 13.98 -8.57 -18.04
N GLY A 94 13.07 -7.91 -17.33
CA GLY A 94 13.13 -6.47 -17.10
C GLY A 94 14.22 -6.04 -16.11
N MET A 95 14.35 -4.74 -15.97
CA MET A 95 15.34 -4.11 -15.09
C MET A 95 14.87 -4.12 -13.63
N VAL A 96 15.80 -4.30 -12.70
CA VAL A 96 15.62 -4.19 -11.26
C VAL A 96 16.42 -2.99 -10.76
N VAL A 97 15.78 -2.12 -9.99
CA VAL A 97 16.41 -0.96 -9.35
C VAL A 97 16.22 -1.03 -7.84
N THR A 98 17.14 -0.45 -7.09
CA THR A 98 16.94 -0.32 -5.64
C THR A 98 15.93 0.79 -5.33
N ASP A 99 15.26 0.68 -4.19
CA ASP A 99 14.72 1.89 -3.54
C ASP A 99 15.88 2.83 -3.12
N TRP A 100 15.58 4.08 -2.77
CA TRP A 100 16.56 5.13 -2.48
C TRP A 100 17.39 4.82 -1.23
N GLY A 101 18.63 4.37 -1.43
CA GLY A 101 19.50 3.90 -0.36
C GLY A 101 19.24 2.45 0.07
N GLY A 102 18.40 1.71 -0.66
CA GLY A 102 18.08 0.30 -0.43
C GLY A 102 19.13 -0.69 -0.98
N SER A 103 20.27 -0.21 -1.45
CA SER A 103 21.43 -1.02 -1.81
C SER A 103 22.34 -1.19 -0.59
N ASN A 104 22.36 -2.39 -0.02
CA ASN A 104 23.03 -2.69 1.25
C ASN A 104 24.41 -3.29 1.00
N ASN A 105 24.50 -4.18 0.02
CA ASN A 105 25.76 -4.70 -0.50
C ASN A 105 25.69 -4.75 -2.03
N HIS A 106 26.28 -3.74 -2.68
CA HIS A 106 26.14 -3.56 -4.12
C HIS A 106 26.70 -4.73 -4.93
N VAL A 107 27.80 -5.36 -4.47
CA VAL A 107 28.38 -6.54 -5.14
C VAL A 107 27.42 -7.73 -5.09
N LYS A 108 26.78 -7.99 -3.94
CA LYS A 108 25.73 -9.02 -3.83
C LYS A 108 24.51 -8.67 -4.68
N GLY A 109 24.11 -7.41 -4.73
CA GLY A 109 23.00 -6.94 -5.57
C GLY A 109 23.25 -7.25 -7.04
N ILE A 110 24.46 -6.99 -7.56
CA ILE A 110 24.82 -7.32 -8.95
C ILE A 110 24.75 -8.83 -9.20
N LYS A 111 25.19 -9.67 -8.25
CA LYS A 111 25.03 -11.13 -8.37
C LYS A 111 23.58 -11.57 -8.46
N CYS A 112 22.68 -10.83 -7.80
CA CYS A 112 21.23 -11.04 -7.89
C CYS A 112 20.60 -10.33 -9.10
N ARG A 113 21.43 -9.81 -10.01
CA ARG A 113 21.04 -9.05 -11.20
C ARG A 113 20.14 -7.84 -10.85
N SER A 114 20.50 -7.12 -9.79
CA SER A 114 20.04 -5.76 -9.49
C SER A 114 20.86 -4.76 -10.31
N ASN A 115 20.19 -4.06 -11.21
CA ASN A 115 20.83 -3.36 -12.32
C ASN A 115 21.28 -1.94 -11.98
N LEU A 116 20.55 -1.25 -11.10
CA LEU A 116 20.80 0.17 -10.80
C LEU A 116 20.64 0.47 -9.31
N GLU A 117 21.73 0.92 -8.70
CA GLU A 117 21.73 1.49 -7.36
C GLU A 117 21.21 2.94 -7.40
N MET A 118 20.20 3.22 -6.56
CA MET A 118 19.55 4.52 -6.44
C MET A 118 19.75 5.10 -5.03
N PRO A 119 19.92 6.42 -4.83
CA PRO A 119 20.09 7.46 -5.85
C PRO A 119 21.52 7.47 -6.39
N ASN A 120 22.27 8.55 -6.22
CA ASN A 120 23.69 8.60 -6.51
C ASN A 120 24.49 8.23 -5.25
N PRO A 121 25.04 7.00 -5.13
CA PRO A 121 25.85 6.57 -3.98
C PRO A 121 27.27 7.17 -4.01
N GLY A 122 27.63 7.87 -5.09
CA GLY A 122 29.01 8.28 -5.36
C GLY A 122 29.88 7.15 -5.88
N LEU A 123 31.19 7.39 -5.91
CA LEU A 123 32.16 6.48 -6.55
C LEU A 123 32.64 5.34 -5.65
N ASP A 124 32.18 5.24 -4.41
CA ASP A 124 32.59 4.17 -3.49
C ASP A 124 32.06 2.81 -3.94
N SER A 125 30.78 2.72 -4.29
CA SER A 125 30.17 1.52 -4.86
C SER A 125 30.89 1.06 -6.14
N ALA A 126 31.22 1.98 -7.05
CA ALA A 126 31.95 1.65 -8.29
C ALA A 126 33.31 1.01 -7.99
N ARG A 127 34.05 1.53 -7.00
CA ARG A 127 35.32 0.94 -6.57
C ARG A 127 35.14 -0.43 -5.92
N GLN A 128 34.07 -0.65 -5.16
CA GLN A 128 33.76 -1.95 -4.57
C GLN A 128 33.52 -3.00 -5.66
N VAL A 129 32.81 -2.65 -6.74
CA VAL A 129 32.58 -3.52 -7.91
C VAL A 129 33.90 -3.87 -8.60
N ILE A 130 34.76 -2.88 -8.86
CA ILE A 130 36.06 -3.11 -9.50
C ILE A 130 36.92 -4.02 -8.63
N ALA A 131 37.01 -3.74 -7.34
CA ALA A 131 37.75 -4.59 -6.41
C ALA A 131 37.21 -6.02 -6.39
N ALA A 132 35.89 -6.19 -6.44
CA ALA A 132 35.23 -7.50 -6.49
C ALA A 132 35.56 -8.27 -7.78
N ILE A 133 35.69 -7.59 -8.92
CA ILE A 133 36.14 -8.19 -10.18
C ILE A 133 37.61 -8.58 -10.11
N GLU A 134 38.46 -7.68 -9.60
CA GLU A 134 39.91 -7.92 -9.48
C GLU A 134 40.23 -9.09 -8.54
N ASN A 135 39.45 -9.26 -7.46
CA ASN A 135 39.63 -10.34 -6.50
C ASN A 135 38.80 -11.60 -6.80
N GLY A 136 38.02 -11.61 -7.88
CA GLY A 136 37.23 -12.76 -8.34
C GLY A 136 35.96 -13.04 -7.54
N THR A 137 35.56 -12.16 -6.61
CA THR A 137 34.27 -12.29 -5.91
C THR A 137 33.09 -11.86 -6.77
N LEU A 138 33.32 -11.14 -7.87
CA LEU A 138 32.32 -10.83 -8.91
C LEU A 138 32.94 -11.14 -10.28
N THR A 139 32.21 -11.75 -11.18
CA THR A 139 32.66 -11.97 -12.56
C THR A 139 32.27 -10.80 -13.46
N LYS A 140 33.01 -10.59 -14.55
CA LYS A 140 32.63 -9.59 -15.56
C LYS A 140 31.29 -9.92 -16.20
N ALA A 141 31.00 -11.21 -16.44
CA ALA A 141 29.74 -11.65 -17.02
C ALA A 141 28.52 -11.29 -16.13
N GLU A 142 28.63 -11.42 -14.81
CA GLU A 142 27.57 -10.98 -13.88
C GLU A 142 27.33 -9.47 -13.96
N LEU A 143 28.40 -8.67 -14.07
CA LEU A 143 28.27 -7.22 -14.26
C LEU A 143 27.69 -6.88 -15.65
N ASP A 144 28.17 -7.54 -16.70
CA ASP A 144 27.75 -7.29 -18.08
C ASP A 144 26.24 -7.53 -18.23
N LEU A 145 25.68 -8.60 -17.62
CA LEU A 145 24.23 -8.83 -17.58
C LEU A 145 23.46 -7.66 -16.96
N CYS A 146 23.97 -7.08 -15.87
CA CYS A 146 23.33 -5.93 -15.25
C CYS A 146 23.34 -4.69 -16.17
N VAL A 147 24.47 -4.48 -16.84
CA VAL A 147 24.69 -3.36 -17.76
C VAL A 147 23.83 -3.51 -19.02
N ASP A 148 23.75 -4.72 -19.59
CA ASP A 148 22.95 -4.99 -20.79
C ASP A 148 21.47 -4.66 -20.56
N ASP A 149 20.86 -5.11 -19.46
CA ASP A 149 19.46 -4.77 -19.13
C ASP A 149 19.22 -3.25 -18.98
N LEU A 150 20.20 -2.55 -18.41
CA LEU A 150 20.15 -1.10 -18.23
C LEU A 150 20.30 -0.39 -19.59
N LEU A 151 21.21 -0.85 -20.44
CA LEU A 151 21.37 -0.33 -21.79
C LEU A 151 20.12 -0.57 -22.64
N ASP A 152 19.50 -1.75 -22.56
CA ASP A 152 18.23 -2.04 -23.21
C ASP A 152 17.14 -1.06 -22.75
N ALA A 153 17.09 -0.75 -21.45
CA ALA A 153 16.18 0.26 -20.92
C ALA A 153 16.43 1.65 -21.51
N ILE A 154 17.69 2.08 -21.55
CA ILE A 154 18.09 3.39 -22.08
C ILE A 154 17.79 3.47 -23.57
N LEU A 155 18.19 2.47 -24.35
CA LEU A 155 18.03 2.47 -25.80
C LEU A 155 16.56 2.47 -26.20
N GLU A 156 15.74 1.59 -25.60
CA GLU A 156 14.31 1.55 -25.89
C GLU A 156 13.59 2.86 -25.52
N THR A 157 13.86 3.39 -24.32
CA THR A 157 13.16 4.59 -23.84
C THR A 157 13.64 5.86 -24.55
N THR A 158 14.92 5.93 -24.93
CA THR A 158 15.46 7.04 -25.73
C THR A 158 14.85 7.05 -27.12
N GLU A 159 14.71 5.88 -27.76
CA GLU A 159 14.08 5.79 -29.07
C GLU A 159 12.60 6.17 -29.01
N ALA A 160 11.87 5.64 -28.03
CA ALA A 160 10.46 5.99 -27.82
C ALA A 160 10.27 7.50 -27.59
N ALA A 161 11.15 8.13 -26.80
CA ALA A 161 11.08 9.55 -26.47
C ALA A 161 11.23 10.48 -27.69
N LYS A 162 11.91 10.06 -28.77
CA LYS A 162 12.04 10.87 -29.99
C LYS A 162 10.69 11.22 -30.63
N GLY A 163 9.69 10.37 -30.44
CA GLY A 163 8.33 10.56 -30.95
C GLY A 163 7.39 11.31 -30.00
N HIS A 164 7.86 11.72 -28.81
CA HIS A 164 6.99 12.30 -27.79
C HIS A 164 7.05 13.84 -27.79
N SER A 165 5.88 14.46 -27.69
CA SER A 165 5.76 15.89 -27.40
C SER A 165 5.97 16.14 -25.90
N THR A 166 6.53 17.30 -25.57
CA THR A 166 6.52 17.83 -24.19
C THR A 166 5.18 18.46 -23.82
N GLU A 167 4.32 18.73 -24.80
CA GLU A 167 2.95 19.19 -24.60
C GLU A 167 2.00 18.01 -24.42
N PHE A 168 1.03 18.16 -23.52
CA PHE A 168 -0.02 17.17 -23.26
C PHE A 168 -1.35 17.87 -23.00
N ASP A 169 -2.45 17.14 -23.22
CA ASP A 169 -3.81 17.67 -23.04
C ASP A 169 -4.16 17.77 -21.55
N ILE A 170 -3.94 18.96 -20.98
CA ILE A 170 -4.21 19.25 -19.57
C ILE A 170 -5.69 19.04 -19.24
N GLU A 171 -6.60 19.54 -20.08
CA GLU A 171 -8.03 19.47 -19.81
C GLU A 171 -8.56 18.04 -19.99
N GLY A 172 -8.14 17.33 -21.02
CA GLY A 172 -8.49 15.91 -21.20
C GLY A 172 -7.96 15.02 -20.08
N HIS A 173 -6.72 15.23 -19.62
CA HIS A 173 -6.18 14.50 -18.46
C HIS A 173 -6.90 14.86 -17.15
N HIS A 174 -7.32 16.11 -16.99
CA HIS A 174 -8.10 16.54 -15.83
C HIS A 174 -9.52 15.93 -15.84
N ALA A 175 -10.18 15.88 -17.00
CA ALA A 175 -11.46 15.20 -17.16
C ALA A 175 -11.36 13.69 -16.86
N LEU A 176 -10.30 13.02 -17.33
CA LEU A 176 -10.03 11.62 -16.99
C LEU A 176 -9.79 11.42 -15.49
N ALA A 177 -9.09 12.36 -14.84
CA ALA A 177 -8.90 12.32 -13.39
C ALA A 177 -10.25 12.45 -12.64
N ARG A 178 -11.15 13.31 -13.12
CA ARG A 178 -12.51 13.45 -12.56
C ARG A 178 -13.32 12.16 -12.73
N GLU A 179 -13.30 11.56 -13.93
CA GLU A 179 -13.94 10.27 -14.19
C GLU A 179 -13.40 9.17 -13.27
N ALA A 180 -12.08 9.07 -13.13
CA ALA A 180 -11.45 8.09 -12.24
C ALA A 180 -11.87 8.30 -10.78
N ALA A 181 -11.84 9.55 -10.29
CA ALA A 181 -12.25 9.89 -8.94
C ALA A 181 -13.73 9.54 -8.68
N SER A 182 -14.63 9.86 -9.61
CA SER A 182 -16.07 9.53 -9.48
C SER A 182 -16.33 8.03 -9.49
N GLN A 183 -15.51 7.25 -10.20
CA GLN A 183 -15.62 5.79 -10.25
C GLN A 183 -14.94 5.06 -9.08
N CYS A 184 -14.08 5.75 -8.34
CA CYS A 184 -13.38 5.22 -7.15
C CYS A 184 -14.11 5.53 -5.84
N ALA A 185 -14.86 6.63 -5.76
CA ALA A 185 -15.60 7.00 -4.57
C ALA A 185 -16.64 5.92 -4.20
N VAL A 186 -16.71 5.59 -2.91
CA VAL A 186 -17.54 4.52 -2.37
C VAL A 186 -18.65 5.10 -1.50
N LEU A 187 -19.90 4.87 -1.90
CA LEU A 187 -21.04 5.21 -1.06
C LEU A 187 -21.22 4.11 0.01
N LEU A 188 -20.91 4.42 1.26
CA LEU A 188 -20.94 3.46 2.36
C LEU A 188 -22.33 3.36 3.00
N LYS A 189 -23.00 4.49 3.12
CA LYS A 189 -24.31 4.63 3.77
C LYS A 189 -25.18 5.63 3.00
N ASN A 190 -26.48 5.35 2.89
CA ASN A 190 -27.46 6.26 2.28
C ASN A 190 -28.89 6.00 2.79
N GLU A 191 -29.16 6.41 4.02
CA GLU A 191 -30.47 6.28 4.67
C GLU A 191 -31.49 7.24 4.07
N GLY A 192 -32.75 6.77 3.95
CA GLY A 192 -33.85 7.56 3.40
C GLY A 192 -33.67 7.99 1.95
N LYS A 193 -32.63 7.48 1.26
CA LYS A 193 -32.20 7.95 -0.07
C LYS A 193 -31.98 9.46 -0.10
N ILE A 194 -31.32 9.98 0.95
CA ILE A 194 -30.96 11.41 1.02
C ILE A 194 -30.08 11.82 -0.16
N LEU A 195 -29.19 10.93 -0.62
CA LEU A 195 -28.46 11.11 -1.86
C LEU A 195 -29.10 10.32 -3.03
N PRO A 196 -29.08 10.87 -4.26
CA PRO A 196 -28.53 12.19 -4.62
C PRO A 196 -29.46 13.34 -4.15
N LEU A 197 -28.87 14.52 -3.94
CA LEU A 197 -29.63 15.73 -3.59
C LEU A 197 -30.45 16.23 -4.78
N ALA A 198 -31.65 16.72 -4.49
CA ALA A 198 -32.50 17.35 -5.49
C ALA A 198 -32.00 18.74 -5.86
N GLU A 199 -32.34 19.19 -7.08
CA GLU A 199 -32.05 20.55 -7.54
C GLU A 199 -32.66 21.59 -6.59
N GLY A 200 -31.91 22.64 -6.26
CA GLY A 200 -32.32 23.72 -5.36
C GLY A 200 -32.32 23.34 -3.87
N THR A 201 -31.82 22.16 -3.49
CA THR A 201 -31.67 21.80 -2.07
C THR A 201 -30.78 22.83 -1.37
N LYS A 202 -31.22 23.33 -0.22
CA LYS A 202 -30.44 24.26 0.61
C LYS A 202 -29.41 23.50 1.41
N VAL A 203 -28.14 23.79 1.18
CA VAL A 203 -27.03 23.07 1.82
C VAL A 203 -26.11 23.99 2.62
N ALA A 204 -25.65 23.48 3.75
CA ALA A 204 -24.53 24.05 4.49
C ALA A 204 -23.28 23.21 4.19
N VAL A 205 -22.22 23.85 3.67
CA VAL A 205 -20.94 23.18 3.37
C VAL A 205 -19.99 23.39 4.54
N ILE A 206 -19.74 22.33 5.31
CA ILE A 206 -18.98 22.42 6.56
C ILE A 206 -17.77 21.52 6.49
N GLY A 207 -16.61 22.03 6.89
CA GLY A 207 -15.37 21.27 6.99
C GLY A 207 -14.30 21.77 6.02
N ASP A 208 -13.09 21.95 6.54
CA ASP A 208 -11.99 22.57 5.79
C ASP A 208 -11.59 21.80 4.52
N PHE A 209 -11.86 20.48 4.43
CA PHE A 209 -11.60 19.69 3.22
C PHE A 209 -12.47 20.07 2.03
N ALA A 210 -13.61 20.74 2.22
CA ALA A 210 -14.41 21.28 1.12
C ALA A 210 -13.70 22.44 0.39
N PHE A 211 -12.90 23.22 1.12
CA PHE A 211 -12.18 24.41 0.64
C PHE A 211 -10.76 24.07 0.19
N LYS A 212 -10.08 23.17 0.91
CA LYS A 212 -8.70 22.74 0.63
C LYS A 212 -8.64 21.21 0.52
N PRO A 213 -8.88 20.60 -0.64
CA PRO A 213 -9.02 19.14 -0.71
C PRO A 213 -7.83 18.38 -0.13
N ARG A 214 -8.10 17.26 0.56
CA ARG A 214 -7.09 16.23 0.85
C ARG A 214 -7.15 15.20 -0.28
N TYR A 215 -6.33 15.41 -1.30
CA TYR A 215 -6.48 14.71 -2.59
C TYR A 215 -5.39 13.69 -2.91
N GLN A 216 -4.31 13.65 -2.13
CA GLN A 216 -3.18 12.73 -2.31
C GLN A 216 -2.51 12.42 -0.97
N GLY A 217 -1.64 11.40 -0.95
CA GLY A 217 -0.84 11.05 0.21
C GLY A 217 0.35 12.01 0.41
N ALA A 218 1.14 11.79 1.46
CA ALA A 218 2.41 12.49 1.68
C ALA A 218 3.62 11.57 1.44
N GLY A 219 4.76 12.15 1.08
CA GLY A 219 6.00 11.41 0.77
C GLY A 219 6.38 11.46 -0.72
N SER A 220 7.03 10.40 -1.22
CA SER A 220 7.50 10.29 -2.61
C SER A 220 6.38 10.25 -3.65
N SER A 221 5.13 10.03 -3.24
CA SER A 221 3.95 9.99 -4.13
C SER A 221 3.36 11.36 -4.43
N MET A 222 3.85 12.43 -3.82
CA MET A 222 3.32 13.78 -4.03
C MET A 222 3.56 14.29 -5.45
N VAL A 223 2.51 14.79 -6.08
CA VAL A 223 2.52 15.41 -7.40
C VAL A 223 2.08 16.87 -7.30
N ASN A 224 2.80 17.77 -7.96
CA ASN A 224 2.33 19.13 -8.20
C ASN A 224 1.26 19.08 -9.29
N THR A 225 0.00 19.36 -8.94
CA THR A 225 -1.13 19.23 -9.85
C THR A 225 -1.16 20.34 -10.90
N THR A 226 -1.77 20.07 -12.05
CA THR A 226 -1.97 21.11 -13.09
C THR A 226 -3.14 22.02 -12.73
N LYS A 227 -4.20 21.44 -12.18
CA LYS A 227 -5.43 22.12 -11.75
C LYS A 227 -6.03 21.35 -10.58
N LEU A 228 -6.23 22.00 -9.44
CA LEU A 228 -6.86 21.42 -8.26
C LEU A 228 -8.27 22.01 -8.10
N GLU A 229 -9.30 21.16 -8.12
CA GLU A 229 -10.68 21.57 -7.88
C GLU A 229 -11.02 21.45 -6.39
N SER A 230 -11.55 22.52 -5.79
CA SER A 230 -12.23 22.43 -4.49
C SER A 230 -13.73 22.21 -4.67
N PHE A 231 -14.37 21.57 -3.69
CA PHE A 231 -15.82 21.33 -3.76
C PHE A 231 -16.60 22.64 -3.71
N ILE A 232 -16.21 23.55 -2.81
CA ILE A 232 -16.94 24.80 -2.57
C ILE A 232 -16.96 25.71 -3.81
N GLU A 233 -15.86 25.81 -4.55
CA GLU A 233 -15.78 26.62 -5.77
C GLU A 233 -16.75 26.07 -6.83
N ILE A 234 -16.71 24.75 -7.09
CA ILE A 234 -17.63 24.09 -8.02
C ILE A 234 -19.09 24.27 -7.59
N ALA A 235 -19.36 24.14 -6.29
CA ALA A 235 -20.72 24.23 -5.77
C ALA A 235 -21.29 25.67 -5.81
N GLN A 236 -20.44 26.70 -5.71
CA GLN A 236 -20.84 28.11 -5.84
C GLN A 236 -21.03 28.56 -7.29
N GLU A 237 -20.29 27.96 -8.24
CA GLU A 237 -20.44 28.24 -9.67
C GLU A 237 -21.66 27.53 -10.29
N SER A 238 -22.10 26.43 -9.68
CA SER A 238 -23.27 25.67 -10.11
C SER A 238 -24.58 26.21 -9.53
N SER A 239 -25.67 26.06 -10.27
CA SER A 239 -27.04 26.40 -9.83
C SER A 239 -27.81 25.20 -9.25
N ALA A 240 -27.22 24.00 -9.26
CA ALA A 240 -27.96 22.79 -8.86
C ALA A 240 -28.22 22.71 -7.34
N LEU A 241 -27.41 23.34 -6.50
CA LEU A 241 -27.59 23.39 -5.04
C LEU A 241 -27.60 24.84 -4.56
N GLU A 242 -28.42 25.16 -3.56
CA GLU A 242 -28.43 26.49 -2.92
C GLU A 242 -27.49 26.48 -1.71
N ILE A 243 -26.29 27.03 -1.86
CA ILE A 243 -25.33 27.16 -0.75
C ILE A 243 -25.79 28.30 0.18
N VAL A 244 -26.47 27.96 1.27
CA VAL A 244 -26.99 28.96 2.23
C VAL A 244 -25.95 29.43 3.24
N ALA A 245 -24.97 28.57 3.53
CA ALA A 245 -23.85 28.88 4.42
C ALA A 245 -22.67 27.93 4.16
N SER A 246 -21.46 28.37 4.52
CA SER A 246 -20.27 27.55 4.47
C SER A 246 -19.33 27.89 5.62
N SER A 247 -18.70 26.89 6.23
CA SER A 247 -17.75 27.11 7.33
C SER A 247 -16.65 26.05 7.34
N ALA A 248 -15.44 26.42 7.77
CA ALA A 248 -14.35 25.46 7.94
C ALA A 248 -14.63 24.47 9.09
N GLY A 249 -15.37 24.89 10.12
CA GLY A 249 -15.83 24.08 11.25
C GLY A 249 -14.78 23.60 12.25
N TYR A 250 -13.58 23.22 11.80
CA TYR A 250 -12.48 22.72 12.63
C TYR A 250 -11.12 23.14 12.08
N ARG A 251 -10.07 23.04 12.91
CA ARG A 251 -8.68 23.20 12.45
C ARG A 251 -8.09 21.83 12.12
N ARG A 252 -7.47 21.69 10.94
CA ARG A 252 -6.89 20.40 10.50
C ARG A 252 -5.86 19.81 11.45
N ASN A 253 -5.07 20.67 12.09
CA ASN A 253 -4.03 20.26 13.02
C ASN A 253 -4.59 19.68 14.34
N GLY A 254 -5.92 19.61 14.51
CA GLY A 254 -6.57 19.04 15.68
C GLY A 254 -6.74 20.01 16.84
N ASP A 255 -6.31 21.27 16.71
CA ASP A 255 -6.50 22.26 17.76
C ASP A 255 -7.99 22.64 17.89
N PRO A 256 -8.53 22.71 19.12
CA PRO A 256 -9.91 23.13 19.32
C PRO A 256 -10.10 24.60 18.96
N ASP A 257 -11.25 24.91 18.34
CA ASP A 257 -11.66 26.28 18.00
C ASP A 257 -13.17 26.40 18.13
N GLU A 258 -13.62 26.88 19.30
CA GLU A 258 -15.05 27.01 19.60
C GLU A 258 -15.75 28.04 18.69
N ALA A 259 -15.04 29.03 18.18
CA ALA A 259 -15.65 30.00 17.27
C ALA A 259 -15.99 29.35 15.93
N LEU A 260 -15.05 28.60 15.34
CA LEU A 260 -15.29 27.85 14.10
C LEU A 260 -16.38 26.79 14.27
N LYS A 261 -16.38 26.09 15.42
CA LYS A 261 -17.41 25.10 15.74
C LYS A 261 -18.80 25.74 15.83
N ASN A 262 -18.94 26.86 16.54
CA ASN A 262 -20.22 27.55 16.67
C ASN A 262 -20.71 28.12 15.34
N GLU A 263 -19.82 28.67 14.51
CA GLU A 263 -20.14 29.14 13.17
C GLU A 263 -20.71 28.01 12.29
N ALA A 264 -20.07 26.83 12.33
CA ALA A 264 -20.55 25.64 11.62
C ALA A 264 -21.93 25.17 12.13
N VAL A 265 -22.17 25.19 13.44
CA VAL A 265 -23.47 24.84 14.01
C VAL A 265 -24.57 25.82 13.59
N GLU A 266 -24.30 27.13 13.55
CA GLU A 266 -25.25 28.12 13.05
C GLU A 266 -25.51 28.00 11.54
N ALA A 267 -24.48 27.64 10.76
CA ALA A 267 -24.64 27.31 9.34
C ALA A 267 -25.55 26.10 9.15
N ALA A 268 -25.38 25.04 9.95
CA ALA A 268 -26.16 23.81 9.87
C ALA A 268 -27.66 24.02 10.10
N LYS A 269 -28.04 24.96 10.99
CA LYS A 269 -29.43 25.30 11.30
C LYS A 269 -30.17 25.97 10.14
N GLN A 270 -29.45 26.57 9.19
CA GLN A 270 -30.01 27.33 8.07
C GLN A 270 -30.29 26.47 6.84
N ALA A 271 -29.76 25.24 6.80
CA ALA A 271 -29.80 24.36 5.64
C ALA A 271 -30.80 23.21 5.80
N ASP A 272 -31.28 22.67 4.68
CA ASP A 272 -32.05 21.44 4.66
C ASP A 272 -31.14 20.22 4.86
N VAL A 273 -29.92 20.28 4.31
CA VAL A 273 -28.89 19.23 4.39
C VAL A 273 -27.53 19.83 4.74
N VAL A 274 -26.80 19.17 5.63
CA VAL A 274 -25.40 19.49 5.93
C VAL A 274 -24.49 18.58 5.11
N LEU A 275 -23.60 19.17 4.31
CA LEU A 275 -22.50 18.47 3.66
C LEU A 275 -21.25 18.64 4.52
N TYR A 276 -20.91 17.60 5.30
CA TYR A 276 -19.79 17.62 6.23
C TYR A 276 -18.55 16.94 5.64
N PHE A 277 -17.49 17.70 5.40
CA PHE A 277 -16.21 17.24 4.84
C PHE A 277 -15.18 17.06 5.95
N PHE A 278 -14.68 15.83 6.12
CA PHE A 278 -13.83 15.46 7.27
C PHE A 278 -12.97 14.23 6.94
N GLY A 279 -12.07 13.84 7.84
CA GLY A 279 -11.11 12.77 7.58
C GLY A 279 -9.71 12.99 8.16
N LEU A 280 -8.74 12.31 7.55
CA LEU A 280 -7.33 12.32 7.97
C LEU A 280 -6.54 13.44 7.27
N ASP A 281 -5.59 14.03 7.98
CA ASP A 281 -4.73 15.09 7.45
C ASP A 281 -3.47 14.55 6.75
N GLU A 282 -2.63 15.46 6.26
CA GLU A 282 -1.37 15.16 5.59
C GLU A 282 -0.40 14.33 6.43
N MET A 283 -0.36 14.61 7.73
CA MET A 283 0.62 14.01 8.64
C MET A 283 0.21 12.63 9.12
N SER A 284 -1.09 12.34 9.14
CA SER A 284 -1.64 11.04 9.55
C SER A 284 -1.27 9.91 8.59
N GLU A 285 -1.03 10.22 7.30
CA GLU A 285 -0.79 9.22 6.25
C GLU A 285 0.38 9.68 5.37
N SER A 286 1.60 9.42 5.85
CA SER A 286 2.85 9.82 5.19
C SER A 286 3.83 8.66 5.10
N GLU A 287 4.58 8.62 4.01
CA GLU A 287 5.79 7.81 3.92
C GLU A 287 6.72 8.11 5.12
N GLY A 288 7.32 7.05 5.68
CA GLY A 288 8.19 7.07 6.84
C GLY A 288 7.47 6.98 8.20
N LEU A 289 6.14 6.86 8.23
CA LEU A 289 5.35 6.81 9.45
C LEU A 289 4.14 5.87 9.35
N ASP A 290 4.05 4.93 10.29
CA ASP A 290 2.83 4.15 10.51
C ASP A 290 1.90 4.83 11.52
N ARG A 291 0.60 4.84 11.24
CA ARG A 291 -0.42 5.25 12.22
C ARG A 291 -0.40 4.33 13.44
N GLN A 292 -0.64 4.92 14.61
CA GLN A 292 -0.72 4.19 15.89
C GLN A 292 -2.16 3.83 16.30
N HIS A 293 -3.16 4.32 15.55
CA HIS A 293 -4.57 4.07 15.75
C HIS A 293 -5.34 4.26 14.43
N MET A 294 -6.59 3.79 14.40
CA MET A 294 -7.49 3.94 13.24
C MET A 294 -8.55 5.05 13.45
N LYS A 295 -8.44 5.85 14.50
CA LYS A 295 -9.40 6.92 14.85
C LYS A 295 -9.23 8.20 14.03
N LEU A 296 -10.33 8.91 13.82
CA LEU A 296 -10.33 10.28 13.30
C LEU A 296 -9.95 11.32 14.38
N PRO A 297 -9.55 12.55 13.98
CA PRO A 297 -9.27 13.62 14.93
C PRO A 297 -10.49 13.95 15.80
N LYS A 298 -10.27 13.99 17.11
CA LYS A 298 -11.33 14.19 18.13
C LYS A 298 -12.17 15.45 17.88
N VAL A 299 -11.56 16.57 17.48
CA VAL A 299 -12.27 17.83 17.20
C VAL A 299 -13.27 17.72 16.05
N GLN A 300 -13.02 16.84 15.08
CA GLN A 300 -13.96 16.58 13.98
C GLN A 300 -15.17 15.79 14.50
N LEU A 301 -14.95 14.79 15.35
CA LEU A 301 -16.04 14.01 15.96
C LEU A 301 -16.89 14.83 16.93
N GLU A 302 -16.28 15.73 17.71
CA GLU A 302 -17.01 16.67 18.57
C GLU A 302 -17.86 17.65 17.77
N LEU A 303 -17.37 18.11 16.61
CA LEU A 303 -18.15 18.92 15.69
C LEU A 303 -19.31 18.10 15.10
N LEU A 304 -19.07 16.87 14.64
CA LEU A 304 -20.11 16.00 14.08
C LEU A 304 -21.28 15.84 15.05
N LYS A 305 -21.01 15.59 16.34
CA LYS A 305 -22.07 15.50 17.36
C LYS A 305 -22.86 16.80 17.49
N ALA A 306 -22.18 17.95 17.55
CA ALA A 306 -22.83 19.25 17.62
C ALA A 306 -23.66 19.58 16.36
N LEU A 307 -23.20 19.14 15.18
CA LEU A 307 -23.95 19.27 13.94
C LEU A 307 -25.20 18.39 13.96
N ALA A 308 -25.09 17.14 14.43
CA ALA A 308 -26.22 16.20 14.49
C ALA A 308 -27.33 16.69 15.42
N ASP A 309 -26.97 17.33 16.53
CA ASP A 309 -27.93 17.98 17.44
C ASP A 309 -28.65 19.17 16.77
N ALA A 310 -27.99 19.88 15.85
CA ALA A 310 -28.53 21.05 15.17
C ALA A 310 -29.34 20.70 13.92
N ASN A 311 -28.89 19.69 13.16
CA ASN A 311 -29.52 19.23 11.94
C ASN A 311 -29.24 17.73 11.73
N PRO A 312 -30.26 16.85 11.76
CA PRO A 312 -30.07 15.41 11.59
C PRO A 312 -29.83 14.99 10.12
N ASN A 313 -29.97 15.89 9.15
CA ASN A 313 -29.78 15.60 7.73
C ASN A 313 -28.32 15.82 7.32
N ILE A 314 -27.40 15.00 7.83
CA ILE A 314 -25.97 15.13 7.53
C ILE A 314 -25.54 14.09 6.51
N VAL A 315 -24.89 14.56 5.45
CA VAL A 315 -24.12 13.76 4.50
C VAL A 315 -22.64 13.97 4.82
N GLY A 316 -21.95 12.89 5.20
CA GLY A 316 -20.51 12.90 5.44
C GLY A 316 -19.71 12.61 4.17
N ILE A 317 -18.73 13.45 3.87
CA ILE A 317 -17.75 13.28 2.80
C ILE A 317 -16.39 13.02 3.43
N LEU A 318 -15.94 11.77 3.36
CA LEU A 318 -14.76 11.28 4.06
C LEU A 318 -13.53 11.22 3.13
N SER A 319 -12.46 11.91 3.53
CA SER A 319 -11.13 11.83 2.89
C SER A 319 -10.13 11.06 3.76
N GLY A 320 -9.45 10.06 3.19
CA GLY A 320 -8.47 9.22 3.91
C GLY A 320 -7.95 8.10 3.03
N GLY A 321 -6.66 7.77 3.14
CA GLY A 321 -5.98 6.81 2.27
C GLY A 321 -6.18 5.34 2.63
N SER A 322 -6.52 5.03 3.88
CA SER A 322 -6.77 3.66 4.35
C SER A 322 -7.91 3.59 5.37
N SER A 323 -8.28 2.38 5.75
CA SER A 323 -9.30 2.06 6.74
C SER A 323 -9.20 2.87 8.04
N ILE A 324 -10.37 3.18 8.63
CA ILE A 324 -10.54 3.89 9.90
C ILE A 324 -11.70 3.29 10.70
N GLU A 325 -11.71 3.51 12.01
CA GLU A 325 -12.86 3.22 12.87
C GLU A 325 -14.03 4.16 12.53
N MET A 326 -15.25 3.63 12.43
CA MET A 326 -16.44 4.38 12.00
C MET A 326 -17.66 4.17 12.91
N ASP A 327 -17.46 4.12 14.23
CA ASP A 327 -18.54 4.09 15.22
C ASP A 327 -19.43 5.36 15.18
N TRP A 328 -18.89 6.45 14.66
CA TRP A 328 -19.54 7.76 14.49
C TRP A 328 -20.50 7.88 13.30
N ASP A 329 -20.56 6.89 12.39
CA ASP A 329 -21.41 6.99 11.20
C ASP A 329 -22.93 6.93 11.50
N THR A 330 -23.31 6.61 12.74
CA THR A 330 -24.69 6.62 13.21
C THR A 330 -25.30 8.02 13.19
N ASP A 331 -24.47 9.05 13.29
CA ASP A 331 -24.90 10.46 13.26
C ASP A 331 -25.09 11.00 11.83
N LEU A 332 -24.80 10.19 10.81
CA LEU A 332 -24.85 10.56 9.40
C LEU A 332 -25.94 9.80 8.68
N LYS A 333 -26.74 10.48 7.85
CA LYS A 333 -27.71 9.81 6.96
C LYS A 333 -27.02 9.21 5.76
N ALA A 334 -25.95 9.82 5.26
CA ALA A 334 -25.14 9.23 4.20
C ALA A 334 -23.65 9.43 4.45
N VAL A 335 -22.84 8.51 3.92
CA VAL A 335 -21.38 8.57 3.96
C VAL A 335 -20.83 8.25 2.59
N LEU A 336 -20.19 9.23 1.96
CA LEU A 336 -19.42 9.07 0.72
C LEU A 336 -17.93 9.08 1.07
N HIS A 337 -17.27 7.95 0.87
CA HIS A 337 -15.82 7.85 1.05
C HIS A 337 -15.10 8.11 -0.27
N GLY A 338 -14.36 9.22 -0.34
CA GLY A 338 -13.62 9.61 -1.55
C GLY A 338 -12.23 8.99 -1.66
N TYR A 339 -11.74 8.28 -0.63
CA TYR A 339 -10.32 8.01 -0.47
C TYR A 339 -9.46 9.29 -0.58
N LEU A 340 -8.54 9.33 -1.53
CA LEU A 340 -7.73 10.48 -1.93
C LEU A 340 -7.96 10.68 -3.43
N THR A 341 -8.85 11.62 -3.77
CA THR A 341 -9.53 11.72 -5.08
C THR A 341 -8.71 12.38 -6.19
N GLY A 342 -7.46 12.75 -5.94
CA GLY A 342 -6.63 13.44 -6.93
C GLY A 342 -7.14 14.83 -7.30
N GLN A 343 -6.56 15.38 -8.35
CA GLN A 343 -6.67 16.82 -8.65
C GLN A 343 -8.09 17.31 -9.01
N ALA A 344 -8.98 16.42 -9.46
CA ALA A 344 -10.36 16.74 -9.85
C ALA A 344 -11.40 16.21 -8.84
N GLY A 345 -10.95 15.98 -7.61
CA GLY A 345 -11.76 15.33 -6.57
C GLY A 345 -12.97 16.13 -6.11
N GLY A 346 -12.83 17.46 -6.01
CA GLY A 346 -13.93 18.34 -5.63
C GLY A 346 -15.11 18.23 -6.59
N GLY A 347 -14.85 18.29 -7.90
CA GLY A 347 -15.86 18.11 -8.93
C GLY A 347 -16.45 16.71 -8.97
N ALA A 348 -15.62 15.67 -8.84
CA ALA A 348 -16.10 14.28 -8.80
C ALA A 348 -17.08 14.02 -7.66
N VAL A 349 -16.81 14.56 -6.46
CA VAL A 349 -17.73 14.51 -5.32
C VAL A 349 -19.01 15.27 -5.60
N TYR A 350 -18.91 16.45 -6.21
CA TYR A 350 -20.07 17.25 -6.60
C TYR A 350 -21.00 16.51 -7.57
N ASP A 351 -20.44 15.87 -8.59
CA ASP A 351 -21.20 15.09 -9.58
C ASP A 351 -21.95 13.92 -8.92
N ILE A 352 -21.34 13.28 -7.91
CA ILE A 352 -21.98 12.20 -7.16
C ILE A 352 -23.09 12.73 -6.27
N ILE A 353 -22.84 13.80 -5.51
CA ILE A 353 -23.82 14.35 -4.56
C ILE A 353 -25.07 14.85 -5.28
N THR A 354 -24.91 15.45 -6.46
CA THR A 354 -26.02 15.93 -7.30
C THR A 354 -26.67 14.85 -8.15
N GLY A 355 -26.09 13.64 -8.22
CA GLY A 355 -26.61 12.53 -9.00
C GLY A 355 -26.29 12.58 -10.49
N ALA A 356 -25.46 13.54 -10.94
CA ALA A 356 -24.89 13.53 -12.29
C ALA A 356 -24.07 12.26 -12.56
N VAL A 357 -23.44 11.71 -11.50
CA VAL A 357 -22.82 10.39 -11.52
C VAL A 357 -23.40 9.50 -10.43
N ASN A 358 -23.73 8.27 -10.79
CA ASN A 358 -24.12 7.23 -9.84
C ASN A 358 -22.84 6.57 -9.25
N PRO A 359 -22.64 6.57 -7.92
CA PRO A 359 -21.44 6.00 -7.32
C PRO A 359 -21.36 4.49 -7.59
N SER A 360 -20.15 4.02 -7.91
CA SER A 360 -19.89 2.63 -8.30
C SER A 360 -18.58 2.06 -7.74
N GLY A 361 -17.88 2.82 -6.90
CA GLY A 361 -16.71 2.33 -6.20
C GLY A 361 -17.07 1.22 -5.20
N LYS A 362 -16.13 0.31 -4.96
CA LYS A 362 -16.23 -0.74 -3.94
C LYS A 362 -14.96 -0.70 -3.10
N LEU A 363 -15.08 -0.95 -1.79
CA LEU A 363 -13.95 -0.95 -0.86
C LEU A 363 -12.89 -1.98 -1.27
N ALA A 364 -11.63 -1.54 -1.36
CA ALA A 364 -10.48 -2.42 -1.59
C ALA A 364 -9.89 -3.00 -0.28
N GLU A 365 -10.35 -2.51 0.87
CA GLU A 365 -9.92 -2.89 2.21
C GLU A 365 -11.14 -3.18 3.09
N THR A 366 -10.97 -4.02 4.11
CA THR A 366 -11.99 -4.21 5.15
C THR A 366 -11.93 -3.06 6.14
N TYR A 367 -13.08 -2.51 6.54
CA TYR A 367 -13.17 -1.52 7.62
C TYR A 367 -13.58 -2.25 8.90
N PRO A 368 -12.64 -2.47 9.84
CA PRO A 368 -12.94 -3.19 11.08
C PRO A 368 -13.81 -2.35 12.01
N VAL A 369 -14.37 -2.98 13.05
CA VAL A 369 -15.07 -2.25 14.12
C VAL A 369 -14.05 -1.52 15.00
N ALA A 370 -12.96 -2.18 15.38
CA ALA A 370 -11.85 -1.59 16.11
C ALA A 370 -10.48 -1.98 15.51
N TYR A 371 -9.44 -1.16 15.72
CA TYR A 371 -8.08 -1.49 15.30
C TYR A 371 -7.59 -2.82 15.90
N GLU A 372 -7.97 -3.11 17.15
CA GLU A 372 -7.63 -4.33 17.87
C GLU A 372 -8.17 -5.61 17.22
N ASP A 373 -9.22 -5.49 16.39
CA ASP A 373 -9.81 -6.62 15.67
C ASP A 373 -8.96 -7.04 14.46
N THR A 374 -7.99 -6.23 14.05
CA THR A 374 -7.13 -6.56 12.90
C THR A 374 -6.21 -7.74 13.21
N PRO A 375 -5.95 -8.62 12.22
CA PRO A 375 -5.19 -9.87 12.44
C PRO A 375 -3.77 -9.61 12.96
N ALA A 376 -3.16 -8.51 12.55
CA ALA A 376 -1.78 -8.15 12.85
C ALA A 376 -1.61 -7.31 14.12
N PHE A 377 -2.68 -6.85 14.78
CA PHE A 377 -2.64 -5.86 15.88
C PHE A 377 -1.56 -6.14 16.95
N LYS A 378 -1.34 -7.40 17.31
CA LYS A 378 -0.40 -7.78 18.38
C LYS A 378 1.07 -7.75 17.99
N TYR A 379 1.32 -7.95 16.70
CA TYR A 379 2.65 -8.17 16.12
C TYR A 379 3.07 -7.00 15.20
N TYR A 380 2.16 -6.06 14.95
CA TYR A 380 2.38 -4.84 14.18
C TYR A 380 2.40 -3.57 15.06
N PRO A 381 3.30 -2.61 14.76
CA PRO A 381 4.47 -2.78 13.91
C PRO A 381 5.51 -3.67 14.60
N ALA A 382 6.59 -4.01 13.90
CA ALA A 382 7.76 -4.66 14.52
C ALA A 382 8.13 -4.00 15.85
N LYS A 383 8.37 -4.78 16.91
CA LYS A 383 8.84 -4.25 18.21
C LYS A 383 10.35 -4.05 18.22
N GLU A 384 11.08 -4.97 17.60
CA GLU A 384 12.53 -4.93 17.48
C GLU A 384 12.94 -5.04 16.01
N ARG A 385 13.85 -5.96 15.64
CA ARG A 385 14.29 -6.14 14.26
C ARG A 385 13.29 -6.94 13.44
N THR A 386 12.63 -7.95 14.02
CA THR A 386 11.72 -8.82 13.29
C THR A 386 10.29 -8.28 13.29
N SER A 387 9.64 -8.38 12.14
CA SER A 387 8.20 -8.24 11.95
C SER A 387 7.65 -9.59 11.55
N GLU A 388 6.85 -10.20 12.42
CA GLU A 388 6.41 -11.59 12.28
C GLU A 388 4.99 -11.64 11.70
N TYR A 389 4.86 -12.19 10.49
CA TYR A 389 3.61 -12.29 9.74
C TYR A 389 2.81 -13.54 10.15
N ARG A 390 2.46 -13.60 11.45
CA ARG A 390 1.88 -14.78 12.08
C ARG A 390 0.48 -15.10 11.58
N GLU A 391 -0.22 -14.11 11.03
CA GLU A 391 -1.54 -14.27 10.43
C GLU A 391 -1.54 -15.13 9.17
N GLY A 392 -0.39 -15.33 8.53
CA GLY A 392 -0.26 -16.13 7.32
C GLY A 392 -1.24 -15.65 6.23
N LEU A 393 -2.06 -16.57 5.71
CA LEU A 393 -3.05 -16.26 4.66
C LEU A 393 -4.26 -15.43 5.15
N TYR A 394 -4.43 -15.27 6.46
CA TYR A 394 -5.59 -14.65 7.07
C TYR A 394 -5.38 -13.12 7.17
N ILE A 395 -5.34 -12.46 6.01
CA ILE A 395 -5.16 -11.01 5.88
C ILE A 395 -6.44 -10.36 5.31
N GLY A 396 -6.88 -9.26 5.93
CA GLY A 396 -8.11 -8.57 5.53
C GLY A 396 -9.33 -9.48 5.62
N TYR A 397 -10.23 -9.42 4.64
CA TYR A 397 -11.47 -10.23 4.64
C TYR A 397 -11.22 -11.73 4.77
N ARG A 398 -10.06 -12.26 4.34
CA ARG A 398 -9.71 -13.68 4.53
C ARG A 398 -9.74 -14.07 6.01
N TYR A 399 -9.30 -13.18 6.89
CA TYR A 399 -9.41 -13.37 8.34
C TYR A 399 -10.83 -13.14 8.84
N PHE A 400 -11.40 -11.96 8.59
CA PHE A 400 -12.69 -11.57 9.17
C PHE A 400 -13.81 -12.54 8.80
N ASP A 401 -13.82 -13.02 7.55
CA ASP A 401 -14.79 -13.98 7.07
C ASP A 401 -14.60 -15.35 7.74
N THR A 402 -13.36 -15.86 7.78
CA THR A 402 -13.06 -17.21 8.32
C THR A 402 -13.24 -17.28 9.84
N ALA A 403 -12.78 -16.25 10.56
CA ALA A 403 -12.89 -16.17 12.01
C ALA A 403 -14.25 -15.60 12.47
N HIS A 404 -15.11 -15.22 11.53
CA HIS A 404 -16.42 -14.60 11.76
C HIS A 404 -16.35 -13.37 12.68
N VAL A 405 -15.31 -12.55 12.50
CA VAL A 405 -15.13 -11.31 13.26
C VAL A 405 -15.94 -10.20 12.61
N PRO A 406 -16.84 -9.51 13.36
CA PRO A 406 -17.66 -8.45 12.80
C PRO A 406 -16.82 -7.31 12.21
N VAL A 407 -17.30 -6.78 11.10
CA VAL A 407 -16.69 -5.64 10.40
C VAL A 407 -17.71 -4.55 10.21
N LYS A 408 -17.25 -3.30 10.14
CA LYS A 408 -18.12 -2.15 9.91
C LYS A 408 -18.55 -2.08 8.45
N TYR A 409 -17.60 -2.23 7.53
CA TYR A 409 -17.87 -2.39 6.11
C TYR A 409 -16.95 -3.49 5.54
N PRO A 410 -17.50 -4.52 4.86
CA PRO A 410 -16.72 -5.63 4.36
C PRO A 410 -15.95 -5.27 3.07
N PHE A 411 -14.96 -6.10 2.74
CA PHE A 411 -14.23 -5.99 1.48
C PHE A 411 -15.19 -6.06 0.27
N GLY A 412 -14.94 -5.22 -0.73
CA GLY A 412 -15.74 -5.17 -1.94
C GLY A 412 -17.13 -4.53 -1.75
N TYR A 413 -17.42 -3.91 -0.60
CA TYR A 413 -18.70 -3.24 -0.34
C TYR A 413 -18.77 -1.84 -0.97
N GLY A 414 -19.97 -1.44 -1.42
CA GLY A 414 -20.27 -0.10 -1.91
C GLY A 414 -21.68 -0.04 -2.49
N LEU A 415 -22.45 0.96 -2.07
CA LEU A 415 -23.81 1.22 -2.50
C LEU A 415 -23.86 1.95 -3.85
N SER A 416 -25.04 1.97 -4.45
CA SER A 416 -25.38 2.70 -5.67
C SER A 416 -26.71 3.42 -5.48
N TYR A 417 -26.99 4.42 -6.31
CA TYR A 417 -28.32 5.03 -6.40
C TYR A 417 -29.35 4.16 -7.13
N THR A 418 -28.90 3.06 -7.74
CA THR A 418 -29.77 2.05 -8.36
C THR A 418 -29.57 0.68 -7.72
N THR A 419 -30.36 -0.30 -8.12
CA THR A 419 -30.31 -1.67 -7.61
C THR A 419 -30.00 -2.65 -8.73
N PHE A 420 -29.29 -3.73 -8.40
CA PHE A 420 -28.92 -4.76 -9.36
C PHE A 420 -29.40 -6.13 -8.87
N GLU A 421 -29.85 -6.97 -9.80
CA GLU A 421 -30.23 -8.36 -9.56
C GLU A 421 -29.30 -9.29 -10.35
N TYR A 422 -28.96 -10.43 -9.76
CA TYR A 422 -28.03 -11.42 -10.30
C TYR A 422 -28.80 -12.71 -10.53
N THR A 423 -28.75 -13.28 -11.74
CA THR A 423 -29.51 -14.49 -12.10
C THR A 423 -28.72 -15.41 -13.05
N ASP A 424 -29.25 -16.61 -13.29
CA ASP A 424 -28.78 -17.54 -14.32
C ASP A 424 -27.29 -17.92 -14.22
N LEU A 425 -26.75 -18.17 -13.02
CA LEU A 425 -25.38 -18.64 -12.86
C LEU A 425 -25.18 -20.00 -13.55
N LYS A 426 -24.23 -20.04 -14.47
CA LYS A 426 -23.72 -21.23 -15.13
C LYS A 426 -22.21 -21.29 -14.93
N VAL A 427 -21.74 -22.43 -14.45
CA VAL A 427 -20.32 -22.69 -14.23
C VAL A 427 -19.89 -23.86 -15.10
N ASN A 428 -18.74 -23.72 -15.73
CA ASN A 428 -18.05 -24.80 -16.42
C ASN A 428 -16.55 -24.76 -16.08
N ALA A 429 -15.73 -25.55 -16.79
CA ALA A 429 -14.29 -25.61 -16.56
C ALA A 429 -13.56 -24.28 -16.88
N ASP A 430 -14.14 -23.43 -17.73
CA ASP A 430 -13.50 -22.21 -18.23
C ASP A 430 -13.90 -20.96 -17.44
N GLY A 431 -14.99 -21.00 -16.67
CA GLY A 431 -15.43 -19.86 -15.87
C GLY A 431 -16.88 -19.89 -15.41
N ALA A 432 -17.31 -18.75 -14.90
CA ALA A 432 -18.67 -18.48 -14.46
C ALA A 432 -19.32 -17.45 -15.40
N THR A 433 -20.50 -17.77 -15.91
CA THR A 433 -21.35 -16.87 -16.72
C THR A 433 -22.69 -16.69 -16.03
N PHE A 434 -23.16 -15.45 -15.91
CA PHE A 434 -24.42 -15.10 -15.24
C PHE A 434 -24.98 -13.81 -15.85
N LYS A 435 -26.19 -13.42 -15.43
CA LYS A 435 -26.81 -12.17 -15.86
C LYS A 435 -26.86 -11.18 -14.71
N ILE A 436 -26.67 -9.91 -15.04
CA ILE A 436 -26.94 -8.79 -14.15
C ILE A 436 -28.00 -7.90 -14.79
N THR A 437 -29.06 -7.61 -14.04
CA THR A 437 -30.12 -6.66 -14.42
C THR A 437 -30.04 -5.44 -13.52
N ASN A 438 -30.06 -4.23 -14.09
CA ASN A 438 -30.33 -3.02 -13.33
C ASN A 438 -31.85 -2.92 -13.10
N THR A 439 -32.28 -3.18 -11.87
CA THR A 439 -33.70 -3.21 -11.48
C THR A 439 -34.22 -1.88 -10.96
N GLY A 440 -33.35 -0.88 -10.81
CA GLY A 440 -33.74 0.45 -10.36
C GLY A 440 -34.11 1.39 -11.52
N LYS A 441 -34.22 2.68 -11.19
CA LYS A 441 -34.67 3.73 -12.11
C LYS A 441 -33.55 4.60 -12.69
N LEU A 442 -32.33 4.41 -12.20
CA LEU A 442 -31.17 5.19 -12.61
C LEU A 442 -30.16 4.29 -13.29
N ASP A 443 -29.47 4.84 -14.28
CA ASP A 443 -28.32 4.21 -14.89
C ASP A 443 -27.21 4.07 -13.84
N GLY A 444 -26.39 3.02 -13.94
CA GLY A 444 -25.35 2.77 -12.97
C GLY A 444 -24.41 1.65 -13.38
N ALA A 445 -23.29 1.55 -12.68
CA ALA A 445 -22.35 0.46 -12.84
C ALA A 445 -22.31 -0.43 -11.60
N GLU A 446 -22.21 -1.74 -11.83
CA GLU A 446 -22.05 -2.75 -10.79
C GLU A 446 -20.71 -3.46 -10.96
N ILE A 447 -20.10 -3.89 -9.85
CA ILE A 447 -18.90 -4.73 -9.84
C ILE A 447 -19.28 -6.10 -9.28
N ALA A 448 -19.47 -7.07 -10.17
CA ALA A 448 -19.65 -8.46 -9.77
C ALA A 448 -18.33 -9.08 -9.36
N GLN A 449 -18.33 -9.77 -8.22
CA GLN A 449 -17.15 -10.34 -7.59
C GLN A 449 -17.30 -11.86 -7.52
N LEU A 450 -16.29 -12.57 -8.03
CA LEU A 450 -16.23 -14.03 -8.05
C LEU A 450 -15.28 -14.52 -6.95
N TYR A 451 -15.83 -15.25 -5.99
CA TYR A 451 -15.09 -15.90 -4.93
C TYR A 451 -15.10 -17.42 -5.07
N ILE A 452 -14.01 -18.05 -4.65
CA ILE A 452 -13.86 -19.50 -4.61
C ILE A 452 -13.72 -19.94 -3.17
N SER A 453 -14.47 -20.98 -2.79
CA SER A 453 -14.42 -21.62 -1.48
C SER A 453 -14.29 -23.14 -1.67
N LEU A 454 -13.53 -23.80 -0.80
CA LEU A 454 -13.45 -25.27 -0.75
C LEU A 454 -13.84 -25.74 0.67
N PRO A 455 -15.13 -26.00 0.91
CA PRO A 455 -15.59 -26.56 2.17
C PRO A 455 -14.96 -27.93 2.42
N GLY A 456 -14.49 -28.16 3.65
CA GLY A 456 -13.87 -29.44 4.02
C GLY A 456 -12.45 -29.64 3.49
N ALA A 457 -11.79 -28.58 3.03
CA ALA A 457 -10.40 -28.64 2.59
C ALA A 457 -9.49 -29.29 3.65
N GLU A 458 -8.60 -30.15 3.17
CA GLU A 458 -7.55 -30.75 3.97
C GLU A 458 -6.45 -29.74 4.27
N VAL A 459 -6.10 -28.86 3.34
CA VAL A 459 -5.14 -27.78 3.57
C VAL A 459 -5.85 -26.58 4.19
N PHE A 460 -5.28 -25.98 5.25
CA PHE A 460 -5.84 -24.74 5.80
C PHE A 460 -5.88 -23.65 4.72
N ARG A 461 -6.97 -22.89 4.69
CA ARG A 461 -7.21 -21.83 3.72
C ARG A 461 -8.25 -20.84 4.26
N PRO A 462 -8.33 -19.63 3.69
CA PRO A 462 -9.46 -18.73 3.93
C PRO A 462 -10.79 -19.40 3.54
N GLU A 463 -11.88 -19.02 4.23
CA GLU A 463 -13.23 -19.49 3.92
C GLU A 463 -13.56 -19.30 2.43
N LYS A 464 -13.17 -18.15 1.87
CA LYS A 464 -13.34 -17.81 0.47
C LYS A 464 -12.28 -16.81 0.02
N GLU A 465 -11.97 -16.82 -1.27
CA GLU A 465 -10.99 -15.93 -1.88
C GLU A 465 -11.50 -15.34 -3.20
N LEU A 466 -11.31 -14.03 -3.39
CA LEU A 466 -11.59 -13.36 -4.66
C LEU A 466 -10.65 -13.88 -5.75
N LYS A 467 -11.22 -14.44 -6.83
CA LYS A 467 -10.48 -14.93 -8.00
C LYS A 467 -10.82 -14.20 -9.30
N GLY A 468 -11.83 -13.34 -9.30
CA GLY A 468 -12.12 -12.46 -10.44
C GLY A 468 -13.19 -11.42 -10.11
N PHE A 469 -13.28 -10.39 -10.95
CA PHE A 469 -14.33 -9.38 -10.87
C PHE A 469 -14.58 -8.78 -12.25
N ALA A 470 -15.78 -8.25 -12.46
CA ALA A 470 -16.15 -7.53 -13.68
C ALA A 470 -17.01 -6.32 -13.35
N LYS A 471 -16.60 -5.13 -13.82
CA LYS A 471 -17.41 -3.91 -13.76
C LYS A 471 -18.27 -3.83 -15.02
N VAL A 472 -19.57 -3.63 -14.85
CA VAL A 472 -20.52 -3.51 -15.97
C VAL A 472 -21.44 -2.31 -15.76
N PHE A 473 -21.51 -1.44 -16.76
CA PHE A 473 -22.49 -0.34 -16.81
C PHE A 473 -23.80 -0.84 -17.41
N LEU A 474 -24.93 -0.50 -16.79
CA LEU A 474 -26.27 -0.89 -17.21
C LEU A 474 -27.22 0.31 -17.13
N LYS A 475 -27.97 0.54 -18.21
CA LYS A 475 -29.11 1.46 -18.16
C LYS A 475 -30.22 0.91 -17.26
N ALA A 476 -31.10 1.76 -16.75
CA ALA A 476 -32.28 1.33 -15.99
C ALA A 476 -33.09 0.27 -16.78
N GLY A 477 -33.35 -0.88 -16.15
CA GLY A 477 -34.04 -2.02 -16.75
C GLY A 477 -33.20 -2.90 -17.70
N GLU A 478 -31.95 -2.53 -17.99
CA GLU A 478 -31.08 -3.30 -18.89
C GLU A 478 -30.57 -4.57 -18.19
N THR A 479 -30.46 -5.66 -18.94
CA THR A 479 -29.79 -6.90 -18.53
C THR A 479 -28.58 -7.15 -19.41
N LYS A 480 -27.43 -7.48 -18.79
CA LYS A 480 -26.23 -7.94 -19.50
C LYS A 480 -25.79 -9.29 -18.99
N THR A 481 -25.25 -10.10 -19.91
CA THR A 481 -24.53 -11.34 -19.55
C THR A 481 -23.09 -10.97 -19.20
N VAL A 482 -22.61 -11.47 -18.08
CA VAL A 482 -21.26 -11.27 -17.56
C VAL A 482 -20.57 -12.63 -17.49
N THR A 483 -19.33 -12.69 -17.96
CA THR A 483 -18.46 -13.87 -17.85
C THR A 483 -17.19 -13.51 -17.10
N ILE A 484 -16.88 -14.26 -16.05
CA ILE A 484 -15.60 -14.18 -15.34
C ILE A 484 -14.87 -15.52 -15.57
N ALA A 485 -13.77 -15.45 -16.32
CA ALA A 485 -12.98 -16.63 -16.68
C ALA A 485 -12.15 -17.14 -15.51
N PHE A 486 -12.03 -18.46 -15.41
CA PHE A 486 -11.03 -19.11 -14.57
C PHE A 486 -9.65 -19.06 -15.26
N ASN A 487 -8.62 -19.12 -14.44
CA ASN A 487 -7.21 -19.11 -14.84
C ASN A 487 -6.40 -19.99 -13.88
N ASP A 488 -5.10 -20.09 -14.12
CA ASP A 488 -4.14 -20.84 -13.31
C ASP A 488 -4.14 -20.46 -11.82
N MET A 489 -4.53 -19.23 -11.47
CA MET A 489 -4.60 -18.74 -10.09
C MET A 489 -5.89 -19.11 -9.36
N THR A 490 -6.90 -19.63 -10.06
CA THR A 490 -8.27 -19.73 -9.55
C THR A 490 -8.41 -20.76 -8.43
N PHE A 491 -7.80 -21.93 -8.58
CA PHE A 491 -7.91 -23.04 -7.62
C PHE A 491 -6.59 -23.39 -6.93
N ARG A 492 -5.50 -22.71 -7.31
CA ARG A 492 -4.15 -23.03 -6.85
C ARG A 492 -3.91 -22.61 -5.40
N TYR A 493 -3.08 -23.37 -4.71
CA TYR A 493 -2.39 -23.01 -3.46
C TYR A 493 -0.90 -23.35 -3.60
N TRP A 494 -0.04 -22.74 -2.80
CA TRP A 494 1.38 -23.09 -2.80
C TRP A 494 1.63 -24.27 -1.86
N ASN A 495 2.11 -25.39 -2.40
CA ASN A 495 2.52 -26.54 -1.61
C ASN A 495 4.01 -26.42 -1.27
N VAL A 496 4.31 -26.25 0.02
CA VAL A 496 5.68 -26.06 0.50
C VAL A 496 6.54 -27.32 0.44
N GLU A 497 5.94 -28.52 0.44
CA GLU A 497 6.70 -29.78 0.28
C GLU A 497 7.09 -30.03 -1.18
N ASP A 498 6.21 -29.66 -2.11
CA ASP A 498 6.46 -29.78 -3.56
C ASP A 498 7.28 -28.61 -4.11
N GLU A 499 7.42 -27.51 -3.34
CA GLU A 499 7.95 -26.22 -3.79
C GLU A 499 7.28 -25.74 -5.09
N ALA A 500 5.96 -25.95 -5.20
CA ALA A 500 5.21 -25.70 -6.42
C ALA A 500 3.74 -25.32 -6.17
N TRP A 501 3.11 -24.72 -7.19
CA TRP A 501 1.67 -24.51 -7.21
C TRP A 501 0.93 -25.84 -7.39
N ALA A 502 -0.02 -26.11 -6.50
CA ALA A 502 -0.85 -27.32 -6.46
C ALA A 502 -2.34 -26.96 -6.48
N VAL A 503 -3.20 -27.94 -6.75
CA VAL A 503 -4.67 -27.81 -6.68
C VAL A 503 -5.19 -28.92 -5.78
N GLU A 504 -5.97 -28.58 -4.77
CA GLU A 504 -6.60 -29.58 -3.92
C GLU A 504 -7.87 -30.10 -4.62
N GLY A 505 -8.00 -31.42 -4.74
CA GLY A 505 -9.18 -32.01 -5.38
C GLY A 505 -10.42 -31.89 -4.49
N GLY A 506 -11.58 -31.58 -5.05
CA GLY A 506 -12.81 -31.50 -4.26
C GLY A 506 -13.98 -30.84 -4.96
N ILE A 507 -15.04 -30.59 -4.20
CA ILE A 507 -16.23 -29.86 -4.65
C ILE A 507 -16.08 -28.41 -4.19
N TYR A 508 -15.68 -27.55 -5.11
CA TYR A 508 -15.54 -26.12 -4.87
C TYR A 508 -16.89 -25.43 -4.97
N LYS A 509 -17.09 -24.42 -4.12
CA LYS A 509 -18.18 -23.45 -4.25
C LYS A 509 -17.71 -22.25 -5.05
N ILE A 510 -18.41 -21.99 -6.14
CA ILE A 510 -18.24 -20.83 -7.00
C ILE A 510 -19.30 -19.81 -6.59
N LEU A 511 -18.85 -18.72 -5.98
CA LEU A 511 -19.69 -17.72 -5.34
C LEU A 511 -19.62 -16.41 -6.12
N VAL A 512 -20.76 -15.86 -6.52
CA VAL A 512 -20.85 -14.54 -7.17
C VAL A 512 -21.64 -13.61 -6.28
N GLY A 513 -21.03 -12.49 -5.92
CA GLY A 513 -21.59 -11.49 -5.01
C GLY A 513 -21.35 -10.05 -5.45
N SER A 514 -22.01 -9.13 -4.75
CA SER A 514 -21.81 -7.69 -4.89
C SER A 514 -20.71 -7.14 -3.96
N SER A 515 -20.31 -7.94 -2.96
CA SER A 515 -19.22 -7.76 -1.99
C SER A 515 -18.87 -9.10 -1.34
N SER A 516 -17.87 -9.17 -0.45
CA SER A 516 -17.52 -10.42 0.24
C SER A 516 -18.62 -10.92 1.18
N ALA A 517 -19.50 -10.03 1.64
CA ALA A 517 -20.60 -10.34 2.56
C ALA A 517 -21.97 -10.46 1.88
N ASP A 518 -22.11 -10.05 0.61
CA ASP A 518 -23.36 -10.13 -0.16
C ASP A 518 -23.18 -11.08 -1.35
N ILE A 519 -23.20 -12.38 -1.05
CA ILE A 519 -23.16 -13.47 -2.03
C ILE A 519 -24.58 -13.74 -2.53
N ARG A 520 -24.79 -13.66 -3.85
CA ARG A 520 -26.12 -13.71 -4.46
C ARG A 520 -26.37 -14.97 -5.26
N LEU A 521 -25.32 -15.49 -5.89
CA LEU A 521 -25.37 -16.73 -6.66
C LEU A 521 -24.27 -17.67 -6.15
N ALA A 522 -24.58 -18.97 -6.12
CA ALA A 522 -23.63 -20.01 -5.78
C ALA A 522 -23.87 -21.23 -6.68
N ALA A 523 -22.80 -21.90 -7.06
CA ALA A 523 -22.83 -23.19 -7.74
C ALA A 523 -21.67 -24.05 -7.26
N ASP A 524 -21.84 -25.37 -7.34
CA ASP A 524 -20.78 -26.33 -7.01
C ASP A 524 -20.05 -26.75 -8.29
N LEU A 525 -18.73 -26.93 -8.20
CA LEU A 525 -17.86 -27.40 -9.29
C LEU A 525 -16.90 -28.45 -8.76
N SER A 526 -16.88 -29.63 -9.40
CA SER A 526 -15.88 -30.64 -9.10
C SER A 526 -14.57 -30.30 -9.83
N VAL A 527 -13.48 -30.22 -9.06
CA VAL A 527 -12.13 -29.92 -9.57
C VAL A 527 -11.21 -31.06 -9.19
N ALA A 528 -10.42 -31.53 -10.15
CA ALA A 528 -9.42 -32.57 -9.92
C ALA A 528 -8.18 -31.99 -9.23
N GLY A 529 -7.60 -32.75 -8.29
CA GLY A 529 -6.39 -32.36 -7.60
C GLY A 529 -5.12 -32.55 -8.42
N VAL A 530 -4.10 -31.76 -8.12
CA VAL A 530 -2.74 -31.79 -8.69
C VAL A 530 -1.74 -31.50 -7.57
N GLY A 531 -0.72 -32.33 -7.38
CA GLY A 531 0.29 -32.19 -6.32
C GLY A 531 0.18 -33.23 -5.20
N SER A 532 1.08 -33.18 -4.22
CA SER A 532 1.21 -34.20 -3.16
C SER A 532 0.18 -34.12 -2.01
N GLY A 533 -0.76 -33.17 -2.04
CA GLY A 533 -1.85 -33.04 -1.06
C GLY A 533 -1.51 -32.07 0.08
N ASN A 534 -1.93 -32.38 1.31
CA ASN A 534 -1.78 -31.49 2.47
C ASN A 534 -0.41 -31.61 3.15
N PRO A 535 0.45 -30.57 3.11
CA PRO A 535 1.78 -30.62 3.72
C PRO A 535 1.76 -30.35 5.25
N TYR A 536 0.59 -30.15 5.86
CA TYR A 536 0.47 -29.72 7.25
C TYR A 536 -0.24 -30.74 8.14
N ASP A 537 0.41 -31.12 9.26
CA ASP A 537 -0.27 -31.82 10.35
C ASP A 537 -1.18 -30.84 11.10
N ARG A 538 -2.50 -30.98 10.90
CA ARG A 538 -3.55 -30.17 11.56
C ARG A 538 -3.39 -30.04 13.07
N LYS A 539 -2.84 -31.04 13.76
CA LYS A 539 -2.63 -31.00 15.21
C LYS A 539 -1.50 -30.06 15.62
N LYS A 540 -0.55 -29.77 14.74
CA LYS A 540 0.58 -28.87 15.00
C LYS A 540 0.27 -27.41 14.71
N VAL A 541 -0.70 -27.14 13.83
CA VAL A 541 -1.06 -25.79 13.37
C VAL A 541 -2.57 -25.49 13.50
N PRO A 542 -3.24 -25.83 14.62
CA PRO A 542 -4.69 -25.70 14.74
C PRO A 542 -5.22 -24.27 14.58
N ALA A 543 -4.43 -23.24 14.94
CA ALA A 543 -4.82 -21.84 14.81
C ALA A 543 -5.12 -21.45 13.35
N TYR A 544 -4.33 -21.96 12.41
CA TYR A 544 -4.53 -21.71 10.99
C TYR A 544 -5.78 -22.42 10.47
N TYR A 545 -6.06 -23.64 10.92
CA TYR A 545 -7.29 -24.34 10.51
C TYR A 545 -8.58 -23.72 11.07
N SER A 546 -8.52 -23.03 12.21
CA SER A 546 -9.68 -22.33 12.78
C SER A 546 -9.80 -20.88 12.31
N GLY A 547 -8.74 -20.28 11.77
CA GLY A 547 -8.65 -18.85 11.50
C GLY A 547 -8.41 -17.99 12.75
N ASP A 548 -8.22 -18.58 13.94
CA ASP A 548 -7.87 -17.83 15.16
C ASP A 548 -6.38 -17.48 15.18
N ILE A 549 -6.03 -16.47 14.39
CA ILE A 549 -4.64 -16.05 14.19
C ILE A 549 -4.20 -14.91 15.11
N THR A 550 -5.07 -14.44 16.01
CA THR A 550 -4.76 -13.24 16.82
C THR A 550 -3.69 -13.52 17.88
N ARG A 551 -3.43 -14.81 18.17
CA ARG A 551 -2.49 -15.28 19.20
C ARG A 551 -1.82 -16.60 18.78
N VAL A 552 -1.25 -16.66 17.59
CA VAL A 552 -0.53 -17.86 17.15
C VAL A 552 0.70 -18.11 18.05
N PRO A 553 0.81 -19.27 18.71
CA PRO A 553 2.00 -19.62 19.49
C PRO A 553 3.23 -19.83 18.60
N ASP A 554 4.42 -19.58 19.16
CA ASP A 554 5.70 -19.70 18.45
C ASP A 554 5.84 -21.03 17.72
N GLY A 555 5.62 -22.16 18.40
CA GLY A 555 5.76 -23.48 17.77
C GLY A 555 4.81 -23.74 16.59
N GLN A 556 3.62 -23.10 16.55
CA GLN A 556 2.74 -23.21 15.38
C GLN A 556 3.24 -22.35 14.22
N PHE A 557 3.71 -21.14 14.51
CA PHE A 557 4.29 -20.26 13.50
C PHE A 557 5.59 -20.85 12.93
N GLU A 558 6.48 -21.36 13.78
CA GLU A 558 7.70 -22.08 13.38
C GLU A 558 7.40 -23.31 12.51
N THR A 559 6.27 -23.99 12.76
CA THR A 559 5.84 -25.13 11.95
C THR A 559 5.52 -24.71 10.52
N ILE A 560 4.79 -23.61 10.31
CA ILE A 560 4.52 -23.12 8.95
C ILE A 560 5.73 -22.43 8.32
N LEU A 561 6.57 -21.79 9.14
CA LEU A 561 7.80 -21.11 8.71
C LEU A 561 8.88 -22.12 8.25
N GLY A 562 8.82 -23.36 8.73
CA GLY A 562 9.77 -24.42 8.43
C GLY A 562 11.13 -24.28 9.13
N ARG A 563 11.26 -23.32 10.04
CA ARG A 563 12.48 -23.02 10.82
C ARG A 563 12.13 -22.28 12.12
N PRO A 564 13.05 -22.23 13.10
CA PRO A 564 12.85 -21.40 14.29
C PRO A 564 12.65 -19.92 13.94
N ILE A 565 11.89 -19.22 14.77
CA ILE A 565 11.75 -17.75 14.65
C ILE A 565 13.14 -17.13 14.88
N PRO A 566 13.63 -16.25 13.98
CA PRO A 566 14.93 -15.62 14.18
C PRO A 566 14.92 -14.73 15.43
N ASP A 567 16.04 -14.69 16.15
CA ASP A 567 16.22 -13.76 17.26
C ASP A 567 16.29 -12.32 16.73
N GLY A 568 15.17 -11.60 16.88
CA GLY A 568 15.05 -10.20 16.49
C GLY A 568 15.60 -9.21 17.51
N SER A 569 16.23 -9.68 18.59
CA SER A 569 16.63 -8.83 19.70
C SER A 569 17.84 -7.96 19.40
N TRP A 570 17.74 -6.70 19.83
CA TRP A 570 18.85 -5.76 19.67
C TRP A 570 19.91 -6.01 20.75
N THR A 571 21.16 -6.16 20.32
CA THR A 571 22.29 -6.28 21.24
C THR A 571 22.96 -4.91 21.48
N ARG A 572 23.90 -4.84 22.41
CA ARG A 572 24.74 -3.63 22.61
C ARG A 572 25.89 -3.54 21.61
N ASP A 573 26.11 -4.59 20.82
CA ASP A 573 27.10 -4.64 19.76
C ASP A 573 26.41 -4.23 18.47
N LEU A 574 26.37 -2.92 18.24
CA LEU A 574 25.63 -2.36 17.13
C LEU A 574 26.33 -2.64 15.81
N THR A 575 25.57 -2.98 14.79
CA THR A 575 26.07 -3.19 13.43
C THR A 575 25.73 -2.00 12.53
N GLU A 576 26.26 -1.99 11.31
CA GLU A 576 25.87 -0.99 10.31
C GLU A 576 24.40 -1.11 9.87
N ASN A 577 23.78 -2.25 10.16
CA ASN A 577 22.39 -2.54 9.82
C ASN A 577 21.38 -2.09 10.88
N ASP A 578 21.87 -1.71 12.06
CA ASP A 578 21.00 -1.30 13.14
C ASP A 578 20.55 0.14 12.93
N ALA A 579 19.28 0.40 13.22
CA ALA A 579 18.71 1.74 13.12
C ALA A 579 19.41 2.71 14.09
N ILE A 580 19.55 3.98 13.70
CA ILE A 580 20.20 5.03 14.50
C ILE A 580 19.51 5.21 15.87
N CYS A 581 18.22 4.93 16.01
CA CYS A 581 17.54 4.91 17.30
C CYS A 581 18.13 3.92 18.32
N GLN A 582 18.85 2.89 17.86
CA GLN A 582 19.57 1.93 18.71
C GLN A 582 20.81 2.53 19.38
N LEU A 583 21.19 3.77 19.04
CA LEU A 583 22.17 4.52 19.82
C LEU A 583 21.81 4.63 21.30
N LYS A 584 20.54 4.41 21.69
CA LYS A 584 20.13 4.22 23.10
C LYS A 584 20.95 3.14 23.82
N ASN A 585 21.30 2.07 23.12
CA ASN A 585 22.01 0.89 23.64
C ASN A 585 23.54 0.95 23.44
N SER A 586 24.02 1.95 22.69
CA SER A 586 25.44 2.15 22.34
C SER A 586 26.36 2.07 23.56
N LYS A 587 27.55 1.46 23.39
CA LYS A 587 28.62 1.43 24.40
C LYS A 587 29.22 2.83 24.63
N SER A 588 29.22 3.70 23.61
CA SER A 588 29.68 5.08 23.69
C SER A 588 28.67 6.03 24.37
N TRP A 589 29.11 6.70 25.44
CA TRP A 589 28.27 7.67 26.15
C TRP A 589 27.94 8.90 25.30
N ILE A 590 28.85 9.32 24.42
CA ILE A 590 28.63 10.45 23.49
C ILE A 590 27.50 10.10 22.52
N CYS A 591 27.51 8.88 21.98
CA CYS A 591 26.47 8.42 21.06
C CYS A 591 25.10 8.30 21.75
N ARG A 592 25.06 7.86 23.01
CA ARG A 592 23.83 7.91 23.83
C ARG A 592 23.31 9.35 24.03
N ARG A 593 24.20 10.36 24.10
CA ARG A 593 23.79 11.78 24.13
C ARG A 593 23.20 12.24 22.80
N VAL A 594 23.76 11.80 21.67
CA VAL A 594 23.20 12.05 20.33
C VAL A 594 21.79 11.48 20.23
N TYR A 595 21.59 10.22 20.64
CA TYR A 595 20.25 9.64 20.75
C TYR A 595 19.31 10.51 21.60
N GLY A 596 19.75 10.94 22.79
CA GLY A 596 18.93 11.81 23.66
C GLY A 596 18.60 13.18 23.06
N VAL A 597 19.33 13.66 22.04
CA VAL A 597 18.97 14.85 21.27
C VAL A 597 17.90 14.50 20.23
N LEU A 598 18.11 13.44 19.45
CA LEU A 598 17.16 12.97 18.43
C LEU A 598 15.80 12.63 19.06
N GLU A 599 15.81 11.89 20.16
CA GLU A 599 14.62 11.51 20.91
C GLU A 599 13.85 12.73 21.44
N ARG A 600 14.54 13.76 21.92
CA ARG A 600 13.91 15.01 22.36
C ARG A 600 13.31 15.79 21.20
N LYS A 601 13.96 15.80 20.03
CA LYS A 601 13.43 16.44 18.82
C LYS A 601 12.17 15.72 18.35
N LYS A 602 12.22 14.39 18.25
CA LYS A 602 11.08 13.53 17.90
C LYS A 602 9.89 13.77 18.84
N LYS A 603 10.09 13.62 20.15
CA LYS A 603 9.02 13.84 21.15
C LYS A 603 8.45 15.26 21.13
N LYS A 604 9.30 16.27 20.88
CA LYS A 604 8.84 17.66 20.74
C LYS A 604 7.95 17.83 19.51
N ALA A 605 8.29 17.18 18.39
CA ALA A 605 7.50 17.20 17.16
C ALA A 605 6.16 16.46 17.35
N GLU A 606 6.19 15.26 17.95
CA GLU A 606 4.99 14.49 18.32
C GLU A 606 4.06 15.27 19.26
N ALA A 607 4.61 15.88 20.31
CA ALA A 607 3.83 16.70 21.25
C ALA A 607 3.25 17.97 20.61
N ALA A 608 3.84 18.45 19.52
CA ALA A 608 3.31 19.54 18.72
C ALA A 608 2.26 19.08 17.68
N GLY A 609 1.90 17.78 17.67
CA GLY A 609 0.95 17.19 16.73
C GLY A 609 1.46 17.11 15.29
N LYS A 610 2.76 17.34 15.06
CA LYS A 610 3.36 17.40 13.73
C LYS A 610 4.67 16.62 13.71
N PRO A 611 4.66 15.36 13.27
CA PRO A 611 5.87 14.58 13.07
C PRO A 611 6.90 15.33 12.19
N ASP A 612 8.17 15.35 12.62
CA ASP A 612 9.27 15.85 11.80
C ASP A 612 9.81 14.66 10.99
N LEU A 613 9.41 14.58 9.71
CA LEU A 613 9.76 13.48 8.83
C LEU A 613 11.27 13.31 8.65
N ASN A 614 12.05 14.40 8.68
CA ASN A 614 13.50 14.32 8.60
C ASN A 614 14.09 13.71 9.87
N VAL A 615 13.57 14.09 11.04
CA VAL A 615 13.96 13.48 12.31
C VAL A 615 13.56 12.00 12.34
N LEU A 616 12.35 11.64 11.93
CA LEU A 616 11.89 10.25 11.87
C LEU A 616 12.74 9.41 10.91
N PHE A 617 13.04 9.95 9.74
CA PHE A 617 13.92 9.31 8.77
C PHE A 617 15.30 9.02 9.36
N ILE A 618 15.96 10.04 9.93
CA ILE A 618 17.27 9.87 10.60
C ILE A 618 17.16 8.91 11.79
N TYR A 619 16.05 8.92 12.51
CA TYR A 619 15.85 8.06 13.67
C TYR A 619 15.74 6.59 13.29
N ASN A 620 15.05 6.29 12.19
CA ASN A 620 14.71 4.93 11.76
C ASN A 620 15.67 4.33 10.71
N MET A 621 16.50 5.15 10.05
CA MET A 621 17.48 4.66 9.07
C MET A 621 18.66 3.92 9.74
N PRO A 622 19.30 2.94 9.07
CA PRO A 622 20.51 2.28 9.53
C PRO A 622 21.78 3.12 9.25
N PHE A 623 22.89 2.81 9.93
CA PHE A 623 24.15 3.54 9.73
C PHE A 623 24.68 3.46 8.29
N ARG A 624 24.54 2.30 7.64
CA ARG A 624 24.98 2.10 6.24
C ARG A 624 24.31 3.05 5.26
N ALA A 625 23.05 3.43 5.52
CA ALA A 625 22.30 4.30 4.63
C ALA A 625 22.92 5.72 4.57
N ILE A 626 23.71 6.13 5.57
CA ILE A 626 24.52 7.37 5.52
C ILE A 626 25.51 7.32 4.34
N GLY A 627 26.17 6.18 4.12
CA GLY A 627 27.09 6.01 3.00
C GLY A 627 26.37 6.07 1.65
N LYS A 628 25.13 5.58 1.59
CA LYS A 628 24.35 5.46 0.35
C LYS A 628 23.61 6.73 -0.06
N MET A 629 23.32 7.63 0.90
CA MET A 629 22.45 8.79 0.66
C MET A 629 23.15 10.14 0.73
N THR A 630 24.48 10.16 0.89
CA THR A 630 25.27 11.40 1.01
C THR A 630 25.95 11.83 -0.29
N GLY A 631 25.56 11.27 -1.44
CA GLY A 631 26.15 11.65 -2.74
C GLY A 631 27.65 11.34 -2.84
N GLY A 632 28.13 10.31 -2.12
CA GLY A 632 29.54 9.93 -2.06
C GLY A 632 30.39 10.70 -1.05
N ALA A 633 29.82 11.58 -0.23
CA ALA A 633 30.56 12.29 0.81
C ALA A 633 31.03 11.36 1.95
N VAL A 634 30.25 10.31 2.25
CA VAL A 634 30.59 9.29 3.24
C VAL A 634 30.83 7.96 2.53
N SER A 635 31.99 7.34 2.75
CA SER A 635 32.30 6.01 2.23
C SER A 635 31.93 4.90 3.22
N GLN A 636 31.93 3.66 2.76
CA GLN A 636 31.71 2.48 3.61
C GLN A 636 32.73 2.41 4.75
N GLU A 637 34.00 2.71 4.49
CA GLU A 637 35.04 2.80 5.52
C GLU A 637 34.70 3.82 6.62
N MET A 638 34.08 4.95 6.26
CA MET A 638 33.65 5.94 7.24
C MET A 638 32.48 5.41 8.08
N VAL A 639 31.54 4.68 7.48
CA VAL A 639 30.45 4.00 8.21
C VAL A 639 31.02 3.00 9.21
N GLU A 640 31.98 2.16 8.80
CA GLU A 640 32.66 1.22 9.71
C GLU A 640 33.35 1.96 10.87
N GLY A 641 33.96 3.12 10.59
CA GLY A 641 34.50 4.01 11.60
C GLY A 641 33.44 4.50 12.59
N MET A 642 32.27 4.92 12.11
CA MET A 642 31.13 5.31 12.95
C MET A 642 30.67 4.13 13.82
N VAL A 643 30.54 2.93 13.26
CA VAL A 643 30.14 1.72 13.99
C VAL A 643 31.17 1.37 15.09
N LYS A 644 32.47 1.51 14.83
CA LYS A 644 33.51 1.37 15.86
C LYS A 644 33.33 2.38 17.00
N VAL A 645 33.00 3.62 16.69
CA VAL A 645 32.73 4.65 17.72
C VAL A 645 31.53 4.26 18.58
N VAL A 646 30.40 3.84 17.98
CA VAL A 646 29.22 3.46 18.76
C VAL A 646 29.46 2.24 19.66
N ASN A 647 30.37 1.36 19.25
CA ASN A 647 30.77 0.19 20.03
C ASN A 647 31.90 0.46 21.04
N GLY A 648 32.22 1.73 21.31
CA GLY A 648 33.11 2.14 22.41
C GLY A 648 34.58 2.33 22.01
N HIS A 649 34.94 2.12 20.75
CA HIS A 649 36.30 2.32 20.24
C HIS A 649 36.47 3.75 19.69
N PHE A 650 36.25 4.77 20.55
CA PHE A 650 36.14 6.17 20.12
C PHE A 650 37.33 6.66 19.28
N PHE A 651 38.56 6.59 19.81
CA PHE A 651 39.73 7.12 19.10
C PHE A 651 40.05 6.36 17.81
N GLY A 652 39.94 5.03 17.83
CA GLY A 652 40.16 4.19 16.64
C GLY A 652 39.08 4.39 15.58
N GLY A 653 37.82 4.50 15.98
CA GLY A 653 36.70 4.77 15.10
C GLY A 653 36.77 6.16 14.47
N ILE A 654 37.01 7.21 15.26
CA ILE A 654 37.20 8.58 14.74
C ILE A 654 38.41 8.66 13.81
N GLY A 655 39.53 8.01 14.15
CA GLY A 655 40.69 7.89 13.26
C GLY A 655 40.35 7.23 11.93
N THR A 656 39.49 6.20 11.96
CA THR A 656 38.98 5.53 10.75
C THR A 656 38.11 6.48 9.92
N VAL A 657 37.18 7.22 10.53
CA VAL A 657 36.33 8.21 9.84
C VAL A 657 37.17 9.31 9.17
N ILE A 658 38.10 9.91 9.91
CA ILE A 658 38.94 11.01 9.39
C ILE A 658 39.86 10.49 8.27
N GLY A 659 40.52 9.35 8.48
CA GLY A 659 41.36 8.72 7.46
C GLY A 659 40.55 8.37 6.21
N GLY A 660 39.36 7.80 6.39
CA GLY A 660 38.42 7.46 5.33
C GLY A 660 37.96 8.67 4.53
N TYR A 661 37.70 9.81 5.18
CA TYR A 661 37.35 11.05 4.49
C TYR A 661 38.44 11.50 3.50
N PHE A 662 39.70 11.56 3.95
CA PHE A 662 40.81 11.94 3.07
C PHE A 662 41.09 10.90 1.99
N ARG A 663 41.01 9.60 2.31
CA ARG A 663 41.16 8.52 1.34
C ARG A 663 40.06 8.57 0.28
N ASN A 664 38.80 8.68 0.68
CA ASN A 664 37.65 8.76 -0.22
C ASN A 664 37.80 9.94 -1.20
N GLY A 665 38.13 11.14 -0.70
CA GLY A 665 38.36 12.31 -1.54
C GLY A 665 39.51 12.13 -2.52
N ARG A 666 40.61 11.49 -2.11
CA ARG A 666 41.74 11.18 -3.00
C ARG A 666 41.36 10.15 -4.07
N LEU A 667 40.66 9.08 -3.70
CA LEU A 667 40.24 8.01 -4.61
C LEU A 667 39.19 8.51 -5.61
N ASN A 668 38.22 9.32 -5.18
CA ASN A 668 37.24 9.95 -6.07
C ASN A 668 37.94 10.78 -7.16
N LYS A 669 38.87 11.67 -6.77
CA LYS A 669 39.64 12.48 -7.73
C LYS A 669 40.45 11.63 -8.71
N ALA A 670 41.05 10.54 -8.24
CA ALA A 670 41.81 9.64 -9.10
C ALA A 670 40.90 8.96 -10.14
N TYR A 671 39.73 8.50 -9.70
CA TYR A 671 38.73 7.85 -10.54
C TYR A 671 38.09 8.80 -11.56
N GLU A 672 37.71 10.01 -11.15
CA GLU A 672 37.22 11.04 -12.08
C GLU A 672 38.26 11.40 -13.13
N LYS A 673 39.55 11.44 -12.75
CA LYS A 673 40.65 11.69 -13.68
C LYS A 673 40.82 10.55 -14.68
N SER A 674 40.59 9.29 -14.31
CA SER A 674 40.62 8.18 -15.26
C SER A 674 39.42 8.22 -16.21
N LEU A 675 38.22 8.54 -15.71
CA LEU A 675 37.03 8.69 -16.56
C LEU A 675 37.18 9.79 -17.60
N LYS A 676 37.79 10.93 -17.26
CA LYS A 676 38.04 12.03 -18.22
C LYS A 676 39.10 11.72 -19.28
N LYS A 677 39.90 10.67 -19.09
CA LYS A 677 40.96 10.27 -20.03
C LYS A 677 40.51 9.20 -21.02
N GLN A 678 39.46 8.46 -20.69
CA GLN A 678 38.75 7.56 -21.59
C GLN A 678 37.80 8.38 -22.46
#